data_AF-A0A6N6S3L2-F1
#
_entry.id   AF-A0A6N6S3L2-F1
#
_cell.length_a   1.000
_cell.length_b   1.000
_cell.length_c   1.000
_cell.angle_alpha   90.00
_cell.angle_beta   90.00
_cell.angle_gamma   90.00
#
_symmetry.space_group_name_H-M   'P 1'
#
loop_
_entity.id
_entity.type
_entity.pdbx_description
1 polymer ?
#
loop_
_entity_poly.entity_id
_entity_poly.type
_entity_poly.pdbx_seq_one_letter_code
_entity_poly.pdbx_strand_id
1 'polypeptide(L)'
;MDLKKSRDNAFKIYWEAVDAANPYKCVLDYMSRKADVLTVDKKRYNLNDFGSVYVVAFGKAATSMAEAVEEVLEDRITGGIVVSNTQPQNPYRKLGFYLSSHPVPDDRSLTAAKEVVSVLEKAGENDLVIFLISGGGSALLAMPSPGISLDDKRKVTEALLLSGVDKYGLNAVRKHISQIKGGGLLKKALPAKVITLILSNVVSDKLDAIASGHTVPDPTTYEDAWRVIEALGLEHKLPPHVIVHLEEGRSGHRPETLKEGEFDPKDVQTIIVGNNFKSLRAAEKKAGELGYNTFLLRSEDVYIDLLTDSGTSAMSDWQWAGMMLGDEAYAGSRNFYNLEDAVRKHYGYRHVIPTHQGRGAEHILSQIAIRPGDLVPGNMYFTTTRFHQEQAGGRFVDAIIDEAHDPAAEHPFKGNIDLEKLEKALRSGARVPYLSLAATVNMAGGQPVSLENLRAVRALCDRHGVPIQLDATRAVENAWFIKVREPGQSARSVAEILKEFCSLTDGCTMSGKKDPLVNIGGWLALNDDALADKARNLVVVYEGLHTYGGMAGRDMEAMARGIVESVQDDHIRARVGQVEYLGELLLSWGIPIVVPVGGHAVYLDARRFYPDMPQDRFPAQTLAAELYLDSGVRSMERGIVSAGRDPATGDHRRPKLELVRLTIPRRVYTQAHMDVVAESVDAVFR
;
A
#
# COMPACT_ATOMS: atom_id res chain seq x y z
N MET A 1 9.41 22.16 -18.86
CA MET A 1 8.29 21.20 -19.03
C MET A 1 7.54 21.42 -20.37
N ASP A 2 7.51 20.42 -21.25
CA ASP A 2 6.68 20.43 -22.47
C ASP A 2 5.19 20.19 -22.11
N LEU A 3 4.43 21.28 -22.03
CA LEU A 3 3.01 21.25 -21.69
C LEU A 3 2.17 20.39 -22.66
N LYS A 4 2.58 20.26 -23.92
CA LYS A 4 1.88 19.43 -24.91
C LYS A 4 2.06 17.96 -24.56
N LYS A 5 3.29 17.52 -24.32
CA LYS A 5 3.61 16.15 -23.90
C LYS A 5 2.91 15.78 -22.60
N SER A 6 2.94 16.66 -21.59
CA SER A 6 2.26 16.43 -20.31
C SER A 6 0.74 16.29 -20.47
N ARG A 7 0.12 17.13 -21.31
CA ARG A 7 -1.31 17.04 -21.61
C ARG A 7 -1.65 15.73 -22.33
N ASP A 8 -0.87 15.34 -23.32
CA ASP A 8 -1.08 14.10 -24.07
C ASP A 8 -0.93 12.87 -23.16
N ASN A 9 0.03 12.88 -22.23
CA ASN A 9 0.18 11.85 -21.22
C ASN A 9 -0.99 11.80 -20.24
N ALA A 10 -1.47 12.95 -19.76
CA ALA A 10 -2.65 13.03 -18.91
C ALA A 10 -3.90 12.43 -19.59
N PHE A 11 -4.09 12.71 -20.89
CA PHE A 11 -5.15 12.08 -21.68
C PHE A 11 -4.98 10.57 -21.80
N LYS A 12 -3.77 10.07 -22.06
CA LYS A 12 -3.51 8.62 -22.12
C LYS A 12 -3.84 7.93 -20.79
N ILE A 13 -3.42 8.52 -19.67
CA ILE A 13 -3.71 8.00 -18.32
C ILE A 13 -5.22 8.01 -18.05
N TYR A 14 -5.89 9.12 -18.35
CA TYR A 14 -7.34 9.26 -18.18
C TYR A 14 -8.11 8.23 -19.00
N TRP A 15 -7.80 8.09 -20.29
CA TRP A 15 -8.50 7.16 -21.17
C TRP A 15 -8.25 5.70 -20.81
N GLU A 16 -7.06 5.34 -20.34
CA GLU A 16 -6.79 4.00 -19.81
C GLU A 16 -7.67 3.71 -18.57
N ALA A 17 -7.81 4.69 -17.67
CA ALA A 17 -8.65 4.58 -16.48
C ALA A 17 -10.15 4.41 -16.85
N VAL A 18 -10.61 5.16 -17.85
CA VAL A 18 -11.99 5.08 -18.37
C VAL A 18 -12.23 3.75 -19.06
N ASP A 19 -11.29 3.31 -19.91
CA ASP A 19 -11.41 2.04 -20.63
C ASP A 19 -11.44 0.83 -19.69
N ALA A 20 -10.67 0.87 -18.59
CA ALA A 20 -10.69 -0.17 -17.56
C ALA A 20 -12.03 -0.30 -16.81
N ALA A 21 -12.89 0.72 -16.85
CA ALA A 21 -14.26 0.69 -16.33
C ALA A 21 -15.32 0.62 -17.43
N ASN A 22 -14.93 0.32 -18.67
CA ASN A 22 -15.88 0.10 -19.76
C ASN A 22 -16.81 -1.09 -19.41
N PRO A 23 -18.13 -0.88 -19.29
CA PRO A 23 -19.06 -1.91 -18.80
C PRO A 23 -19.07 -3.17 -19.68
N TYR A 24 -18.98 -2.99 -20.99
CA TYR A 24 -18.93 -4.08 -21.97
C TYR A 24 -17.69 -4.95 -21.75
N LYS A 25 -16.50 -4.34 -21.73
CA LYS A 25 -15.23 -5.04 -21.51
C LYS A 25 -15.19 -5.71 -20.14
N CYS A 26 -15.66 -5.02 -19.10
CA CYS A 26 -15.76 -5.60 -17.76
C CYS A 26 -16.57 -6.90 -17.73
N VAL A 27 -17.66 -7.00 -18.48
CA VAL A 27 -18.40 -8.28 -18.57
C VAL A 27 -17.58 -9.33 -19.30
N LEU A 28 -16.99 -9.01 -20.46
CA LEU A 28 -16.21 -9.96 -21.26
C LEU A 28 -14.94 -10.47 -20.55
N ASP A 29 -14.31 -9.65 -19.72
CA ASP A 29 -13.16 -10.06 -18.88
C ASP A 29 -13.51 -11.20 -17.93
N TYR A 30 -14.77 -11.30 -17.53
CA TYR A 30 -15.25 -12.25 -16.52
C TYR A 30 -16.19 -13.30 -17.09
N MET A 31 -16.71 -13.16 -18.31
CA MET A 31 -17.73 -14.02 -18.86
C MET A 31 -17.37 -14.41 -20.29
N SER A 32 -17.27 -15.72 -20.55
CA SER A 32 -17.00 -16.27 -21.87
C SER A 32 -17.72 -17.59 -22.07
N ARG A 33 -18.07 -17.91 -23.32
CA ARG A 33 -18.72 -19.17 -23.69
C ARG A 33 -17.87 -19.92 -24.70
N LYS A 34 -17.70 -21.23 -24.48
CA LYS A 34 -17.15 -22.15 -25.48
C LYS A 34 -18.12 -23.30 -25.66
N ALA A 35 -18.77 -23.35 -26.83
CA ALA A 35 -19.89 -24.24 -27.10
C ALA A 35 -20.98 -24.09 -26.02
N ASP A 36 -21.26 -25.15 -25.26
CA ASP A 36 -22.26 -25.14 -24.19
C ASP A 36 -21.69 -24.83 -22.81
N VAL A 37 -20.38 -24.59 -22.68
CA VAL A 37 -19.77 -24.29 -21.38
C VAL A 37 -19.61 -22.77 -21.23
N LEU A 38 -20.39 -22.20 -20.32
CA LEU A 38 -20.25 -20.82 -19.87
C LEU A 38 -19.23 -20.77 -18.73
N THR A 39 -18.20 -19.95 -18.87
CA THR A 39 -17.24 -19.64 -17.79
C THR A 39 -17.56 -18.26 -17.25
N VAL A 40 -17.75 -18.16 -15.93
CA VAL A 40 -17.95 -16.90 -15.21
C VAL A 40 -16.97 -16.81 -14.05
N ASP A 41 -16.05 -15.85 -14.13
CA ASP A 41 -14.83 -15.77 -13.32
C ASP A 41 -14.06 -17.11 -13.36
N LYS A 42 -13.97 -17.84 -12.25
CA LYS A 42 -13.29 -19.14 -12.17
C LYS A 42 -14.26 -20.33 -12.24
N LYS A 43 -15.57 -20.09 -12.27
CA LYS A 43 -16.60 -21.14 -12.28
C LYS A 43 -17.03 -21.46 -13.70
N ARG A 44 -17.40 -22.73 -13.92
CA ARG A 44 -17.90 -23.23 -15.21
C ARG A 44 -19.32 -23.77 -15.02
N TYR A 45 -20.17 -23.47 -15.99
CA TYR A 45 -21.57 -23.83 -16.04
C TYR A 45 -21.83 -24.52 -17.38
N ASN A 46 -22.30 -25.75 -17.36
CA ASN A 46 -22.78 -26.40 -18.58
C ASN A 46 -24.19 -25.91 -18.86
N LEU A 47 -24.37 -25.15 -19.93
CA LEU A 47 -25.64 -24.52 -20.30
C LEU A 47 -26.71 -25.55 -20.66
N ASN A 48 -26.33 -26.78 -21.00
CA ASN A 48 -27.28 -27.88 -21.25
C ASN A 48 -27.92 -28.43 -19.97
N ASP A 49 -27.37 -28.09 -18.80
CA ASP A 49 -27.98 -28.46 -17.52
C ASP A 49 -29.17 -27.54 -17.18
N PHE A 50 -29.37 -26.45 -17.94
CA PHE A 50 -30.43 -25.48 -17.71
C PHE A 50 -31.50 -25.53 -18.81
N GLY A 51 -32.77 -25.49 -18.40
CA GLY A 51 -33.91 -25.42 -19.30
C GLY A 51 -34.03 -24.06 -19.98
N SER A 52 -33.93 -22.98 -19.20
CA SER A 52 -33.97 -21.59 -19.67
C SER A 52 -32.84 -20.75 -19.08
N VAL A 53 -32.40 -19.76 -19.87
CA VAL A 53 -31.44 -18.74 -19.41
C VAL A 53 -32.10 -17.36 -19.51
N TYR A 54 -32.33 -16.73 -18.36
CA TYR A 54 -32.92 -15.40 -18.25
C TYR A 54 -31.86 -14.35 -17.92
N VAL A 55 -31.94 -13.19 -18.57
CA VAL A 55 -31.03 -12.05 -18.30
C VAL A 55 -31.81 -10.85 -17.79
N VAL A 56 -31.42 -10.32 -16.64
CA VAL A 56 -32.02 -9.12 -16.05
C VAL A 56 -30.94 -8.08 -15.80
N ALA A 57 -30.94 -7.01 -16.60
CA ALA A 57 -29.96 -5.94 -16.49
C ALA A 57 -30.61 -4.65 -16.00
N PHE A 58 -30.01 -3.97 -15.03
CA PHE A 58 -30.52 -2.66 -14.57
C PHE A 58 -29.44 -1.74 -14.00
N GLY A 59 -29.61 -0.45 -14.28
CA GLY A 59 -28.65 0.59 -13.91
C GLY A 59 -28.22 1.46 -15.10
N LYS A 60 -27.40 2.48 -14.84
CA LYS A 60 -26.96 3.42 -15.89
C LYS A 60 -26.10 2.76 -16.98
N ALA A 61 -25.37 1.71 -16.63
CA ALA A 61 -24.50 0.97 -17.56
C ALA A 61 -25.13 -0.36 -18.04
N ALA A 62 -26.41 -0.60 -17.70
CA ALA A 62 -27.07 -1.87 -17.99
C ALA A 62 -27.12 -2.20 -19.48
N THR A 63 -27.23 -1.19 -20.36
CA THR A 63 -27.28 -1.40 -21.80
C THR A 63 -25.98 -2.04 -22.31
N SER A 64 -24.85 -1.40 -22.03
CA SER A 64 -23.52 -1.87 -22.42
C SER A 64 -23.15 -3.22 -21.78
N MET A 65 -23.58 -3.48 -20.54
CA MET A 65 -23.40 -4.81 -19.92
C MET A 65 -24.24 -5.89 -20.60
N ALA A 66 -25.49 -5.57 -20.96
CA ALA A 66 -26.39 -6.52 -21.63
C ALA A 66 -25.94 -6.85 -23.05
N GLU A 67 -25.41 -5.87 -23.78
CA GLU A 67 -24.79 -6.08 -25.10
C GLU A 67 -23.68 -7.15 -25.02
N ALA A 68 -22.79 -7.06 -24.04
CA ALA A 68 -21.72 -8.05 -23.85
C ALA A 68 -22.26 -9.46 -23.52
N VAL A 69 -23.30 -9.55 -22.68
CA VAL A 69 -23.92 -10.85 -22.36
C VAL A 69 -24.65 -11.45 -23.56
N GLU A 70 -25.33 -10.63 -24.36
CA GLU A 70 -25.99 -11.08 -25.59
C GLU A 70 -24.97 -11.59 -26.62
N GLU A 71 -23.79 -10.98 -26.71
CA GLU A 71 -22.67 -11.49 -27.53
C GLU A 71 -22.13 -12.83 -27.01
N VAL A 72 -22.02 -13.02 -25.69
CA VAL A 72 -21.46 -14.27 -25.13
C VAL A 72 -22.44 -15.44 -25.24
N LEU A 73 -23.72 -15.21 -24.94
CA LEU A 73 -24.73 -16.27 -24.86
C LEU A 73 -25.48 -16.50 -26.16
N GLU A 74 -25.61 -15.48 -27.00
CA GLU A 74 -26.24 -15.52 -28.33
C GLU A 74 -27.59 -16.26 -28.32
N ASP A 75 -27.62 -17.46 -28.91
CA ASP A 75 -28.78 -18.31 -29.09
C ASP A 75 -29.31 -18.91 -27.77
N ARG A 76 -28.48 -19.00 -26.74
CA ARG A 76 -28.80 -19.63 -25.44
C ARG A 76 -29.68 -18.77 -24.53
N ILE A 77 -29.85 -17.48 -24.81
CA ILE A 77 -30.77 -16.63 -24.04
C ILE A 77 -32.21 -17.08 -24.35
N THR A 78 -33.02 -17.30 -23.32
CA THR A 78 -34.46 -17.58 -23.48
C THR A 78 -35.26 -16.28 -23.54
N GLY A 79 -34.92 -15.33 -22.67
CA GLY A 79 -35.56 -14.03 -22.62
C GLY A 79 -34.99 -13.17 -21.49
N GLY A 80 -35.47 -11.94 -21.35
CA GLY A 80 -34.94 -11.07 -20.32
C GLY A 80 -35.34 -9.62 -20.49
N ILE A 81 -34.92 -8.77 -19.55
CA ILE A 81 -35.23 -7.35 -19.52
C ILE A 81 -33.99 -6.53 -19.19
N VAL A 82 -33.82 -5.44 -19.92
CA VAL A 82 -32.81 -4.39 -19.68
C VAL A 82 -33.51 -3.09 -19.28
N VAL A 83 -33.15 -2.52 -18.14
CA VAL A 83 -33.70 -1.27 -17.61
C VAL A 83 -32.60 -0.22 -17.47
N SER A 84 -32.70 0.88 -18.19
CA SER A 84 -31.72 1.97 -18.11
C SER A 84 -32.34 3.35 -18.36
N ASN A 85 -31.61 4.42 -18.06
CA ASN A 85 -31.99 5.81 -18.39
C ASN A 85 -31.45 6.26 -19.76
N THR A 86 -30.77 5.37 -20.49
CA THR A 86 -30.23 5.66 -21.81
C THR A 86 -30.67 4.57 -22.77
N GLN A 87 -31.14 4.94 -23.96
CA GLN A 87 -31.50 3.96 -24.98
C GLN A 87 -30.27 3.17 -25.44
N PRO A 88 -30.44 1.86 -25.74
CA PRO A 88 -29.38 1.10 -26.39
C PRO A 88 -29.14 1.63 -27.81
N GLN A 89 -27.92 1.47 -28.32
CA GLN A 89 -27.61 1.91 -29.69
C GLN A 89 -28.30 1.02 -30.72
N ASN A 90 -28.47 -0.27 -30.40
CA ASN A 90 -29.12 -1.25 -31.24
C ASN A 90 -30.20 -1.99 -30.44
N PRO A 91 -31.28 -2.47 -31.08
CA PRO A 91 -32.25 -3.33 -30.42
C PRO A 91 -31.63 -4.68 -30.05
N TYR A 92 -31.96 -5.20 -28.87
CA TYR A 92 -31.58 -6.55 -28.46
C TYR A 92 -32.36 -7.60 -29.25
N ARG A 93 -31.79 -8.78 -29.44
CA ARG A 93 -32.42 -9.89 -30.17
C ARG A 93 -33.47 -10.60 -29.33
N LYS A 94 -33.15 -10.87 -28.06
CA LYS A 94 -34.00 -11.66 -27.15
C LYS A 94 -34.37 -10.95 -25.84
N LEU A 95 -33.90 -9.72 -25.64
CA LEU A 95 -34.14 -8.94 -24.42
C LEU A 95 -35.12 -7.79 -24.68
N GLY A 96 -36.08 -7.60 -23.78
CA GLY A 96 -36.90 -6.38 -23.76
C GLY A 96 -36.12 -5.20 -23.18
N PHE A 97 -36.42 -3.98 -23.61
CA PHE A 97 -35.82 -2.76 -23.06
C PHE A 97 -36.87 -1.82 -22.48
N TYR A 98 -36.61 -1.30 -21.27
CA TYR A 98 -37.44 -0.29 -20.61
C TYR A 98 -36.61 0.94 -20.27
N LEU A 99 -37.03 2.08 -20.81
CA LEU A 99 -36.47 3.39 -20.45
C LEU A 99 -37.06 3.84 -19.10
N SER A 100 -36.19 4.10 -18.12
CA SER A 100 -36.56 4.45 -16.75
C SER A 100 -35.86 5.73 -16.26
N SER A 101 -36.26 6.23 -15.10
CA SER A 101 -35.79 7.51 -14.54
C SER A 101 -34.70 7.37 -13.49
N HIS A 102 -33.74 8.29 -13.53
CA HIS A 102 -32.69 8.52 -12.54
C HIS A 102 -32.40 10.03 -12.48
N PRO A 103 -32.19 10.65 -11.30
CA PRO A 103 -31.93 10.05 -9.99
C PRO A 103 -33.17 9.72 -9.14
N VAL A 104 -34.35 10.25 -9.49
CA VAL A 104 -35.59 10.02 -8.73
C VAL A 104 -36.43 8.97 -9.46
N PRO A 105 -36.90 7.90 -8.79
CA PRO A 105 -37.74 6.87 -9.43
C PRO A 105 -39.08 7.45 -9.86
N ASP A 106 -39.69 6.96 -10.94
CA ASP A 106 -41.05 7.33 -11.40
C ASP A 106 -41.90 6.12 -11.80
N ASP A 107 -43.06 6.36 -12.41
CA ASP A 107 -43.96 5.30 -12.83
C ASP A 107 -43.30 4.34 -13.84
N ARG A 108 -42.31 4.82 -14.61
CA ARG A 108 -41.50 3.96 -15.49
C ARG A 108 -40.62 3.03 -14.67
N SER A 109 -40.04 3.51 -13.56
CA SER A 109 -39.29 2.67 -12.61
C SER A 109 -40.16 1.58 -11.97
N LEU A 110 -41.43 1.88 -11.70
CA LEU A 110 -42.37 0.90 -11.15
C LEU A 110 -42.82 -0.11 -12.20
N THR A 111 -43.16 0.36 -13.40
CA THR A 111 -43.53 -0.52 -14.53
C THR A 111 -42.39 -1.47 -14.87
N ALA A 112 -41.17 -0.94 -15.04
CA ALA A 112 -39.99 -1.76 -15.31
C ALA A 112 -39.74 -2.79 -14.20
N ALA A 113 -39.95 -2.43 -12.93
CA ALA A 113 -39.81 -3.36 -11.81
C ALA A 113 -40.84 -4.50 -11.86
N LYS A 114 -42.11 -4.21 -12.19
CA LYS A 114 -43.16 -5.23 -12.33
C LYS A 114 -42.84 -6.22 -13.45
N GLU A 115 -42.36 -5.72 -14.59
CA GLU A 115 -41.99 -6.56 -15.73
C GLU A 115 -40.78 -7.45 -15.40
N VAL A 116 -39.77 -6.91 -14.71
CA VAL A 116 -38.65 -7.72 -14.20
C VAL A 116 -39.13 -8.83 -13.27
N VAL A 117 -40.04 -8.52 -12.34
CA VAL A 117 -40.62 -9.53 -11.44
C VAL A 117 -41.38 -10.60 -12.24
N SER A 118 -42.16 -10.22 -13.25
CA SER A 118 -42.89 -11.17 -14.10
C SER A 118 -41.97 -12.11 -14.89
N VAL A 119 -40.78 -11.64 -15.29
CA VAL A 119 -39.77 -12.52 -15.91
C VAL A 119 -39.18 -13.49 -14.88
N LEU A 120 -38.84 -13.01 -13.68
CA LEU A 120 -38.27 -13.85 -12.63
C LEU A 120 -39.25 -14.93 -12.14
N GLU A 121 -40.55 -14.64 -12.09
CA GLU A 121 -41.59 -15.60 -11.72
C GLU A 121 -41.74 -16.77 -12.71
N LYS A 122 -41.13 -16.69 -13.90
CA LYS A 122 -41.06 -17.80 -14.86
C LYS A 122 -39.87 -18.72 -14.65
N ALA A 123 -38.90 -18.33 -13.83
CA ALA A 123 -37.69 -19.11 -13.59
C ALA A 123 -37.94 -20.18 -12.51
N GLY A 124 -37.55 -21.43 -12.80
CA GLY A 124 -37.62 -22.56 -11.89
C GLY A 124 -36.24 -23.09 -11.46
N GLU A 125 -36.23 -24.18 -10.70
CA GLU A 125 -35.01 -24.82 -10.14
C GLU A 125 -33.99 -25.28 -11.20
N ASN A 126 -34.45 -25.55 -12.42
CA ASN A 126 -33.63 -26.00 -13.54
C ASN A 126 -33.21 -24.84 -14.47
N ASP A 127 -33.40 -23.58 -14.07
CA ASP A 127 -33.08 -22.42 -14.89
C ASP A 127 -31.87 -21.65 -14.37
N LEU A 128 -31.31 -20.81 -15.23
CA LEU A 128 -30.23 -19.89 -14.91
C LEU A 128 -30.71 -18.44 -15.07
N VAL A 129 -30.55 -17.62 -14.02
CA VAL A 129 -30.83 -16.19 -14.04
C VAL A 129 -29.53 -15.41 -13.90
N ILE A 130 -29.25 -14.53 -14.87
CA ILE A 130 -28.08 -13.67 -14.89
C ILE A 130 -28.50 -12.22 -14.65
N PHE A 131 -28.09 -11.66 -13.51
CA PHE A 131 -28.29 -10.26 -13.18
C PHE A 131 -27.09 -9.40 -13.58
N LEU A 132 -27.33 -8.27 -14.23
CA LEU A 132 -26.33 -7.26 -14.57
C LEU A 132 -26.67 -5.96 -13.88
N ILE A 133 -25.89 -5.58 -12.87
CA ILE A 133 -26.23 -4.48 -11.96
C ILE A 133 -25.18 -3.39 -12.06
N SER A 134 -25.63 -2.14 -12.22
CA SER A 134 -24.74 -0.98 -12.13
C SER A 134 -25.32 0.15 -11.28
N GLY A 135 -24.51 1.18 -11.02
CA GLY A 135 -24.93 2.37 -10.28
C GLY A 135 -26.22 2.99 -10.84
N GLY A 136 -27.08 3.47 -9.94
CA GLY A 136 -28.39 4.04 -10.28
C GLY A 136 -29.55 3.05 -10.27
N GLY A 137 -29.30 1.74 -10.15
CA GLY A 137 -30.34 0.70 -10.12
C GLY A 137 -31.44 0.93 -9.07
N SER A 138 -31.10 1.54 -7.92
CA SER A 138 -32.05 1.81 -6.83
C SER A 138 -33.19 2.78 -7.23
N ALA A 139 -32.95 3.69 -8.18
CA ALA A 139 -33.95 4.60 -8.73
C ALA A 139 -34.59 4.05 -10.02
N LEU A 140 -33.80 3.38 -10.87
CA LEU A 140 -34.29 2.83 -12.13
C LEU A 140 -35.26 1.66 -11.95
N LEU A 141 -35.14 0.95 -10.81
CA LEU A 141 -36.00 -0.18 -10.45
C LEU A 141 -36.57 0.07 -9.04
N ALA A 142 -37.86 0.37 -8.98
CA ALA A 142 -38.52 0.75 -7.74
C ALA A 142 -39.88 0.09 -7.59
N MET A 143 -39.96 -0.88 -6.67
CA MET A 143 -41.23 -1.53 -6.29
C MET A 143 -41.46 -1.30 -4.79
N PRO A 144 -42.35 -0.38 -4.39
CA PRO A 144 -42.75 -0.19 -3.00
C PRO A 144 -43.37 -1.45 -2.40
N SER A 145 -43.25 -1.65 -1.08
CA SER A 145 -43.98 -2.69 -0.36
C SER A 145 -45.51 -2.51 -0.48
N PRO A 146 -46.31 -3.57 -0.36
CA PRO A 146 -47.77 -3.46 -0.35
C PRO A 146 -48.24 -2.44 0.71
N GLY A 147 -49.12 -1.52 0.32
CA GLY A 147 -49.61 -0.44 1.19
C GLY A 147 -48.76 0.85 1.18
N ILE A 148 -47.60 0.85 0.52
CA ILE A 148 -46.76 2.04 0.34
C ILE A 148 -46.84 2.48 -1.12
N SER A 149 -47.10 3.77 -1.41
CA SER A 149 -47.06 4.27 -2.79
C SER A 149 -45.64 4.64 -3.22
N LEU A 150 -45.45 4.86 -4.53
CA LEU A 150 -44.17 5.35 -5.03
C LEU A 150 -43.84 6.75 -4.51
N ASP A 151 -44.86 7.60 -4.37
CA ASP A 151 -44.73 8.96 -3.84
C ASP A 151 -44.24 8.95 -2.39
N ASP A 152 -44.75 8.01 -1.59
CA ASP A 152 -44.33 7.86 -0.20
C ASP A 152 -42.87 7.45 -0.09
N LYS A 153 -42.43 6.56 -0.97
CA LYS A 153 -41.03 6.16 -1.09
C LYS A 153 -40.12 7.33 -1.45
N ARG A 154 -40.59 8.26 -2.30
CA ARG A 154 -39.88 9.49 -2.64
C ARG A 154 -39.79 10.42 -1.43
N LYS A 155 -40.92 10.68 -0.76
CA LYS A 155 -40.98 11.51 0.46
C LYS A 155 -40.06 11.01 1.57
N VAL A 156 -40.03 9.69 1.81
CA VAL A 156 -39.11 9.08 2.80
C VAL A 156 -37.65 9.29 2.40
N THR A 157 -37.32 9.06 1.12
CA THR A 157 -35.95 9.23 0.63
C THR A 157 -35.51 10.69 0.75
N GLU A 158 -36.37 11.65 0.40
CA GLU A 158 -36.12 13.07 0.53
C GLU A 158 -35.93 13.51 1.98
N ALA A 159 -36.83 13.11 2.88
CA ALA A 159 -36.74 13.43 4.30
C ALA A 159 -35.43 12.91 4.92
N LEU A 160 -35.05 11.66 4.62
CA LEU A 160 -33.80 11.06 5.10
C LEU A 160 -32.57 11.82 4.60
N LEU A 161 -32.53 12.18 3.31
CA LEU A 161 -31.43 12.95 2.73
C LEU A 161 -31.31 14.35 3.35
N LEU A 162 -32.44 15.04 3.57
CA LEU A 162 -32.47 16.36 4.22
C LEU A 162 -32.03 16.33 5.69
N SER A 163 -32.20 15.19 6.36
CA SER A 163 -31.74 14.97 7.74
C SER A 163 -30.24 14.67 7.85
N GLY A 164 -29.51 14.55 6.75
CA GLY A 164 -28.07 14.26 6.77
C GLY A 164 -27.73 12.82 7.16
N VAL A 165 -28.67 11.88 6.99
CA VAL A 165 -28.40 10.45 7.25
C VAL A 165 -27.25 9.97 6.37
N ASP A 166 -26.44 9.08 6.92
CA ASP A 166 -25.43 8.42 6.11
C ASP A 166 -26.06 7.43 5.10
N LYS A 167 -25.26 6.98 4.14
CA LYS A 167 -25.72 6.04 3.10
C LYS A 167 -26.20 4.71 3.68
N TYR A 168 -25.68 4.29 4.83
CA TYR A 168 -26.03 3.01 5.45
C TYR A 168 -27.43 3.08 6.05
N GLY A 169 -27.73 4.11 6.85
CA GLY A 169 -29.06 4.35 7.40
C GLY A 169 -30.11 4.60 6.33
N LEU A 170 -29.77 5.37 5.28
CA LEU A 170 -30.66 5.55 4.13
C LEU A 170 -31.02 4.20 3.48
N ASN A 171 -30.02 3.34 3.26
CA ASN A 171 -30.25 2.05 2.63
C ASN A 171 -31.02 1.09 3.55
N ALA A 172 -30.79 1.10 4.86
CA ALA A 172 -31.56 0.30 5.82
C ALA A 172 -33.06 0.59 5.65
N VAL A 173 -33.48 1.85 5.73
CA VAL A 173 -34.89 2.21 5.54
C VAL A 173 -35.39 1.86 4.14
N ARG A 174 -34.63 2.19 3.08
CA ARG A 174 -35.06 1.93 1.68
C ARG A 174 -35.25 0.46 1.34
N LYS A 175 -34.49 -0.45 1.96
CA LYS A 175 -34.62 -1.90 1.78
C LYS A 175 -35.93 -2.39 2.42
N HIS A 176 -36.22 -1.94 3.64
CA HIS A 176 -37.39 -2.37 4.45
C HIS A 176 -38.74 -1.76 4.01
N ILE A 177 -38.76 -0.88 3.00
CA ILE A 177 -40.00 -0.36 2.38
C ILE A 177 -40.12 -0.79 0.90
N SER A 178 -39.42 -1.86 0.51
CA SER A 178 -39.26 -2.28 -0.88
C SER A 178 -39.38 -3.79 -1.06
N GLN A 179 -40.09 -4.23 -2.11
CA GLN A 179 -40.24 -5.66 -2.42
C GLN A 179 -39.01 -6.29 -3.11
N ILE A 180 -38.14 -5.45 -3.67
CA ILE A 180 -37.08 -5.88 -4.60
C ILE A 180 -35.66 -5.57 -4.11
N LYS A 181 -35.54 -4.78 -3.03
CA LYS A 181 -34.24 -4.38 -2.43
C LYS A 181 -33.94 -5.32 -1.27
N GLY A 182 -32.70 -5.32 -0.75
CA GLY A 182 -32.33 -6.22 0.35
C GLY A 182 -32.55 -7.70 0.03
N GLY A 183 -32.08 -8.12 -1.14
CA GLY A 183 -32.21 -9.48 -1.65
C GLY A 183 -33.58 -9.83 -2.23
N GLY A 184 -34.51 -8.88 -2.33
CA GLY A 184 -35.85 -9.12 -2.85
C GLY A 184 -35.91 -9.65 -4.29
N LEU A 185 -35.01 -9.22 -5.19
CA LEU A 185 -34.92 -9.83 -6.54
C LEU A 185 -34.29 -11.22 -6.51
N LEU A 186 -33.28 -11.44 -5.67
CA LEU A 186 -32.71 -12.78 -5.48
C LEU A 186 -33.78 -13.75 -4.98
N LYS A 187 -34.55 -13.36 -3.97
CA LYS A 187 -35.67 -14.16 -3.43
C LYS A 187 -36.71 -14.54 -4.49
N LYS A 188 -36.92 -13.68 -5.49
CA LYS A 188 -37.84 -13.93 -6.61
C LYS A 188 -37.24 -14.79 -7.72
N ALA A 189 -35.92 -14.84 -7.84
CA ALA A 189 -35.23 -15.70 -8.80
C ALA A 189 -35.05 -17.13 -8.27
N LEU A 190 -34.96 -17.30 -6.95
CA LEU A 190 -34.86 -18.63 -6.33
C LEU A 190 -36.15 -19.43 -6.58
N PRO A 191 -36.05 -20.75 -6.84
CA PRO A 191 -34.87 -21.62 -6.65
C PRO A 191 -33.92 -21.72 -7.86
N ALA A 192 -34.03 -20.88 -8.89
CA ALA A 192 -33.11 -20.93 -10.03
C ALA A 192 -31.64 -20.67 -9.61
N LYS A 193 -30.70 -21.15 -10.44
CA LYS A 193 -29.29 -20.80 -10.30
C LYS A 193 -29.10 -19.34 -10.68
N VAL A 194 -28.40 -18.56 -9.85
CA VAL A 194 -28.24 -17.11 -10.02
C VAL A 194 -26.77 -16.73 -10.18
N ILE A 195 -26.50 -15.94 -11.21
CA ILE A 195 -25.21 -15.27 -11.42
C ILE A 195 -25.46 -13.76 -11.43
N THR A 196 -24.78 -12.99 -10.58
CA THR A 196 -24.86 -11.53 -10.54
C THR A 196 -23.50 -10.94 -10.92
N LEU A 197 -23.47 -10.14 -11.98
CA LEU A 197 -22.32 -9.32 -12.37
C LEU A 197 -22.58 -7.85 -12.03
N ILE A 198 -21.67 -7.24 -11.28
CA ILE A 198 -21.85 -5.90 -10.73
C ILE A 198 -20.75 -4.95 -11.21
N LEU A 199 -21.16 -3.82 -11.78
CA LEU A 199 -20.29 -2.66 -11.99
C LEU A 199 -20.50 -1.64 -10.87
N SER A 200 -19.55 -1.59 -9.94
CA SER A 200 -19.66 -0.80 -8.72
C SER A 200 -19.10 0.62 -8.90
N ASN A 201 -19.87 1.61 -8.45
CA ASN A 201 -19.39 2.98 -8.26
C ASN A 201 -19.35 3.37 -6.77
N VAL A 202 -19.30 2.37 -5.87
CA VAL A 202 -19.29 2.56 -4.41
C VAL A 202 -17.86 2.39 -3.91
N VAL A 203 -17.32 3.39 -3.20
CA VAL A 203 -15.90 3.42 -2.77
C VAL A 203 -15.47 2.17 -1.98
N SER A 204 -16.37 1.58 -1.19
CA SER A 204 -16.09 0.39 -0.38
C SER A 204 -16.47 -0.94 -1.02
N ASP A 205 -17.12 -0.93 -2.19
CA ASP A 205 -17.64 -2.13 -2.86
C ASP A 205 -18.53 -3.04 -2.01
N LYS A 206 -19.10 -2.52 -0.92
CA LYS A 206 -20.06 -3.27 -0.09
C LYS A 206 -21.28 -3.65 -0.94
N LEU A 207 -21.46 -4.95 -1.14
CA LEU A 207 -22.44 -5.55 -2.05
C LEU A 207 -23.87 -5.12 -1.73
N ASP A 208 -24.25 -5.10 -0.45
CA ASP A 208 -25.59 -4.71 0.02
C ASP A 208 -25.88 -3.21 -0.18
N ALA A 209 -24.82 -2.39 -0.32
CA ALA A 209 -24.92 -0.96 -0.57
C ALA A 209 -25.00 -0.62 -2.07
N ILE A 210 -24.62 -1.54 -2.97
CA ILE A 210 -24.67 -1.34 -4.42
C ILE A 210 -26.11 -1.55 -4.90
N ALA A 211 -26.68 -0.50 -5.50
CA ALA A 211 -28.09 -0.46 -5.88
C ALA A 211 -29.07 -0.83 -4.73
N SER A 212 -28.68 -0.69 -3.45
CA SER A 212 -29.47 -1.17 -2.29
C SER A 212 -29.67 -2.70 -2.25
N GLY A 213 -28.72 -3.46 -2.81
CA GLY A 213 -28.58 -4.90 -2.59
C GLY A 213 -29.72 -5.75 -3.17
N HIS A 214 -30.21 -5.47 -4.37
CA HIS A 214 -31.37 -6.20 -4.93
C HIS A 214 -31.17 -7.73 -4.99
N THR A 215 -29.94 -8.19 -5.21
CA THR A 215 -29.59 -9.61 -5.36
C THR A 215 -28.63 -10.11 -4.28
N VAL A 216 -28.55 -9.40 -3.16
CA VAL A 216 -27.60 -9.67 -2.06
C VAL A 216 -28.38 -9.67 -0.75
N PRO A 217 -28.12 -10.60 0.19
CA PRO A 217 -28.78 -10.60 1.49
C PRO A 217 -28.55 -9.27 2.23
N ASP A 218 -29.57 -8.85 2.98
CA ASP A 218 -29.56 -7.62 3.74
C ASP A 218 -29.06 -7.85 5.17
N PRO A 219 -27.91 -7.27 5.57
CA PRO A 219 -27.40 -7.39 6.93
C PRO A 219 -28.20 -6.55 7.95
N THR A 220 -29.08 -5.65 7.50
CA THR A 220 -29.90 -4.77 8.37
C THR A 220 -31.29 -5.34 8.60
N THR A 221 -31.95 -4.95 9.68
CA THR A 221 -33.30 -5.41 10.07
C THR A 221 -34.31 -4.26 10.12
N TYR A 222 -35.60 -4.56 10.25
CA TYR A 222 -36.62 -3.56 10.54
C TYR A 222 -36.30 -2.73 11.79
N GLU A 223 -35.67 -3.35 12.80
CA GLU A 223 -35.23 -2.67 14.02
C GLU A 223 -34.12 -1.65 13.71
N ASP A 224 -33.16 -1.99 12.85
CA ASP A 224 -32.12 -1.04 12.41
C ASP A 224 -32.72 0.12 11.60
N ALA A 225 -33.65 -0.19 10.70
CA ALA A 225 -34.38 0.84 9.94
C ALA A 225 -35.18 1.77 10.87
N TRP A 226 -35.81 1.23 11.92
CA TRP A 226 -36.53 2.01 12.91
C TRP A 226 -35.60 2.93 13.70
N ARG A 227 -34.46 2.41 14.18
CA ARG A 227 -33.46 3.21 14.92
C ARG A 227 -32.96 4.40 14.12
N VAL A 228 -32.83 4.27 12.80
CA VAL A 228 -32.46 5.40 11.93
C VAL A 228 -33.54 6.49 11.95
N ILE A 229 -34.81 6.11 11.88
CA ILE A 229 -35.93 7.06 11.88
C ILE A 229 -36.04 7.76 13.23
N GLU A 230 -35.92 7.01 14.32
CA GLU A 230 -35.98 7.50 15.70
C GLU A 230 -34.82 8.44 16.03
N ALA A 231 -33.59 8.05 15.68
CA ALA A 231 -32.40 8.87 15.90
C ALA A 231 -32.44 10.22 15.18
N LEU A 232 -33.20 10.31 14.08
CA LEU A 232 -33.37 11.53 13.29
C LEU A 232 -34.66 12.31 13.62
N GLY A 233 -35.50 11.82 14.54
CA GLY A 233 -36.76 12.45 14.93
C GLY A 233 -37.73 12.60 13.75
N LEU A 234 -37.84 11.57 12.90
CA LEU A 234 -38.62 11.58 11.66
C LEU A 234 -39.99 10.89 11.78
N GLU A 235 -40.33 10.32 12.93
CA GLU A 235 -41.54 9.50 13.16
C GLU A 235 -42.82 10.21 12.76
N HIS A 236 -42.93 11.51 13.07
CA HIS A 236 -44.10 12.33 12.75
C HIS A 236 -43.98 13.10 11.42
N LYS A 237 -42.87 12.95 10.70
CA LYS A 237 -42.58 13.63 9.43
C LYS A 237 -42.68 12.72 8.22
N LEU A 238 -42.59 11.41 8.42
CA LEU A 238 -42.74 10.43 7.35
C LEU A 238 -44.22 10.11 7.09
N PRO A 239 -44.55 9.62 5.88
CA PRO A 239 -45.93 9.23 5.56
C PRO A 239 -46.47 8.14 6.51
N PRO A 240 -47.73 8.23 6.98
CA PRO A 240 -48.26 7.34 8.02
C PRO A 240 -48.20 5.84 7.69
N HIS A 241 -48.47 5.45 6.44
CA HIS A 241 -48.42 4.04 6.04
C HIS A 241 -46.99 3.49 6.01
N VAL A 242 -45.95 4.34 5.87
CA VAL A 242 -44.54 3.90 5.99
C VAL A 242 -44.22 3.62 7.45
N ILE A 243 -44.65 4.50 8.35
CA ILE A 243 -44.47 4.30 9.80
C ILE A 243 -45.14 2.99 10.22
N VAL A 244 -46.43 2.82 9.91
CA VAL A 244 -47.15 1.58 10.21
C VAL A 244 -46.45 0.37 9.62
N HIS A 245 -45.96 0.44 8.38
CA HIS A 245 -45.24 -0.67 7.75
C HIS A 245 -43.97 -1.08 8.52
N LEU A 246 -43.17 -0.12 8.95
CA LEU A 246 -41.93 -0.39 9.69
C LEU A 246 -42.22 -0.85 11.12
N GLU A 247 -43.28 -0.33 11.75
CA GLU A 247 -43.73 -0.78 13.07
C GLU A 247 -44.21 -2.24 13.04
N GLU A 248 -45.03 -2.60 12.06
CA GLU A 248 -45.46 -3.98 11.85
C GLU A 248 -44.25 -4.90 11.62
N GLY A 249 -43.25 -4.43 10.86
CA GLY A 249 -41.99 -5.14 10.64
C GLY A 249 -41.20 -5.40 11.92
N ARG A 250 -40.91 -4.37 12.72
CA ARG A 250 -40.15 -4.54 13.99
C ARG A 250 -40.91 -5.39 15.01
N SER A 251 -42.25 -5.38 14.97
CA SER A 251 -43.08 -6.23 15.83
C SER A 251 -43.26 -7.66 15.30
N GLY A 252 -42.60 -8.03 14.20
CA GLY A 252 -42.62 -9.40 13.65
C GLY A 252 -43.87 -9.77 12.86
N HIS A 253 -44.76 -8.82 12.57
CA HIS A 253 -45.97 -9.04 11.76
C HIS A 253 -45.67 -9.06 10.25
N ARG A 254 -44.45 -8.68 9.85
CA ARG A 254 -43.98 -8.78 8.46
C ARG A 254 -42.70 -9.60 8.41
N PRO A 255 -42.53 -10.44 7.37
CA PRO A 255 -41.29 -11.16 7.17
C PRO A 255 -40.16 -10.16 6.89
N GLU A 256 -38.97 -10.53 7.34
CA GLU A 256 -37.78 -9.75 7.11
C GLU A 256 -37.31 -9.81 5.64
N THR A 257 -36.49 -8.84 5.23
CA THR A 257 -35.67 -8.89 4.01
C THR A 257 -34.78 -10.15 3.99
N LEU A 258 -34.34 -10.58 2.80
CA LEU A 258 -33.57 -11.83 2.64
C LEU A 258 -32.28 -11.79 3.47
N LYS A 259 -32.04 -12.80 4.29
CA LYS A 259 -30.87 -12.95 5.16
C LYS A 259 -29.87 -13.97 4.67
N GLU A 260 -28.65 -13.85 5.19
CA GLU A 260 -27.61 -14.85 5.04
C GLU A 260 -28.12 -16.20 5.60
N GLY A 261 -27.98 -17.28 4.83
CA GLY A 261 -28.44 -18.62 5.22
C GLY A 261 -29.87 -18.97 4.80
N GLU A 262 -30.64 -18.04 4.20
CA GLU A 262 -31.98 -18.32 3.67
C GLU A 262 -31.98 -18.89 2.23
N PHE A 263 -30.80 -19.15 1.65
CA PHE A 263 -30.60 -19.74 0.32
C PHE A 263 -29.34 -20.62 0.30
N ASP A 264 -29.22 -21.53 -0.66
CA ASP A 264 -27.99 -22.32 -0.84
C ASP A 264 -26.90 -21.46 -1.51
N PRO A 265 -25.74 -21.21 -0.86
CA PRO A 265 -24.66 -20.44 -1.46
C PRO A 265 -24.08 -21.05 -2.74
N LYS A 266 -24.32 -22.34 -3.02
CA LYS A 266 -23.91 -23.00 -4.28
C LYS A 266 -24.74 -22.52 -5.47
N ASP A 267 -25.92 -22.00 -5.22
CA ASP A 267 -26.85 -21.55 -6.27
C ASP A 267 -26.70 -20.08 -6.61
N VAL A 268 -25.92 -19.32 -5.83
CA VAL A 268 -25.71 -17.89 -6.06
C VAL A 268 -24.22 -17.59 -6.24
N GLN A 269 -23.88 -16.96 -7.35
CA GLN A 269 -22.56 -16.36 -7.59
C GLN A 269 -22.71 -14.86 -7.77
N THR A 270 -21.99 -14.06 -7.00
CA THR A 270 -21.96 -12.59 -7.14
C THR A 270 -20.53 -12.12 -7.37
N ILE A 271 -20.31 -11.33 -8.42
CA ILE A 271 -19.00 -10.88 -8.87
C ILE A 271 -19.05 -9.38 -9.14
N ILE A 272 -18.06 -8.64 -8.62
CA ILE A 272 -17.80 -7.28 -9.06
C ILE A 272 -16.88 -7.33 -10.27
N VAL A 273 -17.43 -7.01 -11.45
CA VAL A 273 -16.71 -7.06 -12.74
C VAL A 273 -15.92 -5.78 -13.03
N GLY A 274 -16.25 -4.69 -12.34
CA GLY A 274 -15.50 -3.43 -12.38
C GLY A 274 -15.85 -2.52 -11.22
N ASN A 275 -14.88 -1.70 -10.81
CA ASN A 275 -14.97 -0.73 -9.73
C ASN A 275 -14.01 0.45 -9.95
N ASN A 276 -14.10 1.47 -9.09
CA ASN A 276 -13.19 2.63 -9.14
C ASN A 276 -11.72 2.22 -8.94
N PHE A 277 -11.47 1.17 -8.16
CA PHE A 277 -10.11 0.68 -7.91
C PHE A 277 -9.46 0.14 -9.19
N LYS A 278 -10.20 -0.59 -10.04
CA LYS A 278 -9.73 -1.07 -11.34
C LYS A 278 -9.31 0.09 -12.24
N SER A 279 -10.10 1.17 -12.32
CA SER A 279 -9.73 2.40 -13.03
C SER A 279 -8.48 3.06 -12.46
N LEU A 280 -8.38 3.19 -11.13
CA LEU A 280 -7.20 3.80 -10.50
C LEU A 280 -5.94 2.98 -10.73
N ARG A 281 -6.03 1.64 -10.69
CA ARG A 281 -4.90 0.74 -11.00
C ARG A 281 -4.49 0.83 -12.46
N ALA A 282 -5.43 0.96 -13.39
CA ALA A 282 -5.13 1.17 -14.80
C ALA A 282 -4.43 2.53 -15.02
N ALA A 283 -4.93 3.59 -14.39
CA ALA A 283 -4.29 4.91 -14.39
C ALA A 283 -2.86 4.87 -13.83
N GLU A 284 -2.68 4.23 -12.67
CA GLU A 284 -1.39 4.05 -12.00
C GLU A 284 -0.41 3.29 -12.88
N LYS A 285 -0.84 2.17 -13.46
CA LYS A 285 -0.03 1.39 -14.40
C LYS A 285 0.39 2.25 -15.58
N LYS A 286 -0.55 3.00 -16.18
CA LYS A 286 -0.23 3.85 -17.33
C LYS A 286 0.69 5.01 -16.98
N ALA A 287 0.50 5.60 -15.81
CA ALA A 287 1.39 6.64 -15.29
C ALA A 287 2.80 6.08 -15.03
N GLY A 288 2.90 4.85 -14.52
CA GLY A 288 4.14 4.10 -14.38
C GLY A 288 4.84 3.86 -15.72
N GLU A 289 4.13 3.32 -16.71
CA GLU A 289 4.63 3.14 -18.09
C GLU A 289 5.11 4.45 -18.72
N LEU A 290 4.54 5.59 -18.31
CA LEU A 290 4.91 6.92 -18.78
C LEU A 290 5.97 7.61 -17.90
N GLY A 291 6.51 6.94 -16.87
CA GLY A 291 7.61 7.45 -16.04
C GLY A 291 7.22 8.35 -14.86
N TYR A 292 5.94 8.51 -14.53
CA TYR A 292 5.50 9.41 -13.45
C TYR A 292 5.64 8.83 -12.04
N ASN A 293 5.81 7.51 -11.92
CA ASN A 293 6.21 6.88 -10.67
C ASN A 293 7.38 5.93 -10.93
N THR A 294 8.58 6.34 -10.50
CA THR A 294 9.82 5.62 -10.76
C THR A 294 9.85 4.22 -10.15
N PHE A 295 9.08 3.95 -9.09
CA PHE A 295 8.95 2.60 -8.52
C PHE A 295 8.22 1.61 -9.42
N LEU A 296 7.38 2.09 -10.34
CA LEU A 296 6.57 1.25 -11.23
C LEU A 296 7.26 0.96 -12.57
N LEU A 297 8.42 1.59 -12.82
CA LEU A 297 9.25 1.33 -13.98
C LEU A 297 9.85 -0.07 -13.91
N ARG A 298 9.90 -0.74 -15.06
CA ARG A 298 10.61 -2.02 -15.17
C ARG A 298 12.11 -1.77 -15.19
N SER A 299 12.88 -2.70 -14.64
CA SER A 299 14.34 -2.56 -14.63
C SER A 299 14.96 -2.56 -16.03
N GLU A 300 14.34 -3.25 -16.99
CA GLU A 300 14.79 -3.30 -18.39
C GLU A 300 14.67 -1.95 -19.12
N ASP A 301 13.82 -1.06 -18.60
CA ASP A 301 13.55 0.27 -19.18
C ASP A 301 14.42 1.37 -18.52
N VAL A 302 15.30 1.01 -17.57
CA VAL A 302 16.11 1.95 -16.80
C VAL A 302 17.58 1.85 -17.20
N TYR A 303 18.20 2.98 -17.52
CA TYR A 303 19.61 3.03 -17.90
C TYR A 303 20.53 3.01 -16.68
N ILE A 304 20.41 4.02 -15.81
CA ILE A 304 21.16 4.11 -14.54
C ILE A 304 20.14 4.06 -13.40
N ASP A 305 20.18 2.99 -12.62
CA ASP A 305 19.27 2.77 -11.51
C ASP A 305 19.85 3.25 -10.18
N LEU A 306 19.43 4.43 -9.75
CA LEU A 306 19.78 5.06 -8.48
C LEU A 306 18.61 5.06 -7.48
N LEU A 307 17.62 4.20 -7.69
CA LEU A 307 16.46 4.06 -6.79
C LEU A 307 16.93 3.73 -5.37
N THR A 308 17.88 2.81 -5.22
CA THR A 308 18.34 2.31 -3.92
C THR A 308 19.72 1.68 -4.00
N ASP A 309 20.50 1.80 -2.92
CA ASP A 309 21.74 1.05 -2.68
C ASP A 309 21.49 -0.30 -1.97
N SER A 310 20.22 -0.65 -1.72
CA SER A 310 19.83 -1.83 -0.96
C SER A 310 19.66 -3.06 -1.85
N GLY A 311 20.66 -3.92 -1.88
CA GLY A 311 20.66 -5.22 -2.55
C GLY A 311 21.12 -5.15 -4.01
N THR A 312 21.57 -3.97 -4.42
CA THR A 312 22.01 -3.64 -5.77
C THR A 312 23.53 -3.58 -5.87
N SER A 313 24.26 -3.89 -4.80
CA SER A 313 25.73 -3.95 -4.80
C SER A 313 26.26 -5.03 -5.74
N ALA A 314 27.40 -4.77 -6.38
CA ALA A 314 28.16 -5.80 -7.09
C ALA A 314 29.05 -6.57 -6.12
N MET A 315 28.85 -7.89 -6.05
CA MET A 315 29.69 -8.80 -5.26
C MET A 315 31.05 -9.04 -5.92
N SER A 316 32.07 -9.26 -5.11
CA SER A 316 33.40 -9.65 -5.59
C SER A 316 33.45 -11.10 -6.10
N ASP A 317 34.53 -11.43 -6.80
CA ASP A 317 34.89 -12.82 -7.14
C ASP A 317 35.04 -13.70 -5.89
N TRP A 318 35.58 -13.17 -4.78
CA TRP A 318 35.68 -13.90 -3.51
C TRP A 318 34.32 -14.19 -2.89
N GLN A 319 33.36 -13.26 -2.95
CA GLN A 319 31.98 -13.51 -2.55
C GLN A 319 31.32 -14.55 -3.46
N TRP A 320 31.48 -14.45 -4.79
CA TRP A 320 30.95 -15.43 -5.75
C TRP A 320 31.53 -16.84 -5.56
N ALA A 321 32.83 -16.96 -5.25
CA ALA A 321 33.42 -18.24 -4.87
C ALA A 321 32.77 -18.80 -3.59
N GLY A 322 32.45 -17.93 -2.63
CA GLY A 322 31.69 -18.29 -1.44
C GLY A 322 30.27 -18.78 -1.76
N MET A 323 29.61 -18.16 -2.73
CA MET A 323 28.28 -18.58 -3.17
C MET A 323 28.24 -20.04 -3.66
N MET A 324 29.35 -20.52 -4.26
CA MET A 324 29.48 -21.91 -4.72
C MET A 324 29.81 -22.90 -3.60
N LEU A 325 30.10 -22.42 -2.40
CA LEU A 325 30.48 -23.21 -1.21
C LEU A 325 29.40 -23.21 -0.12
N GLY A 326 28.16 -22.89 -0.51
CA GLY A 326 26.99 -22.92 0.37
C GLY A 326 26.76 -24.32 0.93
N ASP A 327 26.86 -24.43 2.26
CA ASP A 327 26.38 -25.53 3.07
C ASP A 327 24.91 -25.24 3.43
N GLU A 328 24.01 -25.89 2.70
CA GLU A 328 22.56 -25.68 2.78
C GLU A 328 21.90 -26.56 3.87
N ALA A 329 22.68 -27.04 4.84
CA ALA A 329 22.16 -27.76 6.00
C ALA A 329 21.14 -26.91 6.78
N TYR A 330 19.99 -27.51 7.11
CA TYR A 330 18.89 -26.82 7.81
C TYR A 330 19.27 -26.32 9.21
N ALA A 331 20.20 -27.01 9.88
CA ALA A 331 20.73 -26.64 11.19
C ALA A 331 22.24 -26.84 11.21
N GLY A 332 22.96 -25.87 11.78
CA GLY A 332 24.41 -25.97 11.97
C GLY A 332 25.21 -25.86 10.67
N SER A 333 24.69 -25.13 9.67
CA SER A 333 25.45 -24.79 8.46
C SER A 333 26.79 -24.15 8.82
N ARG A 334 27.87 -24.59 8.17
CA ARG A 334 29.19 -23.97 8.31
C ARG A 334 29.15 -22.46 8.01
N ASN A 335 28.31 -22.03 7.07
CA ASN A 335 28.26 -20.62 6.67
C ASN A 335 27.62 -19.72 7.73
N PHE A 336 26.74 -20.27 8.57
CA PHE A 336 26.24 -19.54 9.74
C PHE A 336 27.37 -19.18 10.69
N TYR A 337 28.25 -20.13 11.00
CA TYR A 337 29.39 -19.87 11.89
C TYR A 337 30.38 -18.90 11.27
N ASN A 338 30.63 -18.96 9.95
CA ASN A 338 31.43 -17.96 9.25
C ASN A 338 30.83 -16.54 9.38
N LEU A 339 29.51 -16.41 9.23
CA LEU A 339 28.80 -15.15 9.44
C LEU A 339 28.90 -14.69 10.90
N GLU A 340 28.64 -15.57 11.86
CA GLU A 340 28.72 -15.28 13.29
C GLU A 340 30.13 -14.77 13.67
N ASP A 341 31.17 -15.43 13.17
CA ASP A 341 32.57 -15.04 13.39
C ASP A 341 32.90 -13.68 12.78
N ALA A 342 32.43 -13.41 11.56
CA ALA A 342 32.63 -12.11 10.92
C ALA A 342 31.95 -10.98 11.72
N VAL A 343 30.71 -11.18 12.16
CA VAL A 343 29.97 -10.21 12.98
C VAL A 343 30.67 -10.00 14.33
N ARG A 344 31.05 -11.07 15.04
CA ARG A 344 31.80 -10.96 16.31
C ARG A 344 33.13 -10.24 16.14
N LYS A 345 33.86 -10.50 15.05
CA LYS A 345 35.16 -9.91 14.81
C LYS A 345 35.08 -8.40 14.57
N HIS A 346 34.17 -7.98 13.69
CA HIS A 346 34.10 -6.60 13.17
C HIS A 346 33.09 -5.70 13.88
N TYR A 347 31.98 -6.25 14.37
CA TYR A 347 30.94 -5.51 15.11
C TYR A 347 31.00 -5.76 16.62
N GLY A 348 31.50 -6.91 17.07
CA GLY A 348 31.74 -7.17 18.50
C GLY A 348 30.55 -7.69 19.31
N TYR A 349 29.40 -7.92 18.70
CA TYR A 349 28.22 -8.43 19.40
C TYR A 349 28.31 -9.92 19.75
N ARG A 350 27.69 -10.31 20.86
CA ARG A 350 27.78 -11.68 21.41
C ARG A 350 26.93 -12.70 20.65
N HIS A 351 25.65 -12.41 20.46
CA HIS A 351 24.68 -13.28 19.81
C HIS A 351 24.32 -12.77 18.43
N VAL A 352 24.27 -13.65 17.44
CA VAL A 352 23.88 -13.34 16.06
C VAL A 352 22.70 -14.21 15.67
N ILE A 353 21.60 -13.58 15.25
CA ILE A 353 20.37 -14.22 14.79
C ILE A 353 20.17 -13.76 13.34
N PRO A 354 20.42 -14.63 12.35
CA PRO A 354 20.26 -14.27 10.95
C PRO A 354 18.79 -13.96 10.61
N THR A 355 18.57 -13.10 9.64
CA THR A 355 17.25 -12.78 9.06
C THR A 355 17.38 -12.57 7.55
N HIS A 356 16.31 -12.73 6.78
CA HIS A 356 16.39 -12.61 5.32
C HIS A 356 16.82 -11.20 4.87
N GLN A 357 16.55 -10.17 5.69
CA GLN A 357 17.05 -8.80 5.58
C GLN A 357 16.70 -7.97 6.84
N GLY A 358 17.12 -6.69 6.87
CA GLY A 358 16.96 -5.83 8.04
C GLY A 358 15.55 -5.71 8.62
N ARG A 359 14.49 -5.63 7.80
CA ARG A 359 13.10 -5.53 8.32
C ARG A 359 12.65 -6.77 9.10
N GLY A 360 13.21 -7.94 8.80
CA GLY A 360 12.98 -9.15 9.58
C GLY A 360 13.57 -9.01 10.99
N ALA A 361 14.78 -8.44 11.08
CA ALA A 361 15.42 -8.12 12.36
C ALA A 361 14.66 -7.04 13.14
N GLU A 362 14.20 -5.97 12.46
CA GLU A 362 13.36 -4.92 13.04
C GLU A 362 12.06 -5.47 13.61
N HIS A 363 11.39 -6.36 12.87
CA HIS A 363 10.16 -7.01 13.31
C HIS A 363 10.40 -7.82 14.60
N ILE A 364 11.40 -8.70 14.59
CA ILE A 364 11.72 -9.54 15.74
C ILE A 364 12.06 -8.67 16.95
N LEU A 365 12.98 -7.72 16.82
CA LEU A 365 13.37 -6.82 17.92
C LEU A 365 12.16 -6.07 18.50
N SER A 366 11.32 -5.50 17.63
CA SER A 366 10.15 -4.74 18.07
C SER A 366 9.18 -5.61 18.85
N GLN A 367 8.87 -6.81 18.36
CA GLN A 367 7.94 -7.73 19.02
C GLN A 367 8.44 -8.24 20.39
N ILE A 368 9.75 -8.46 20.55
CA ILE A 368 10.30 -9.00 21.80
C ILE A 368 10.60 -7.91 22.86
N ALA A 369 10.77 -6.66 22.44
CA ALA A 369 11.19 -5.57 23.32
C ALA A 369 10.05 -4.59 23.68
N ILE A 370 9.14 -4.29 22.75
CA ILE A 370 8.14 -3.23 22.88
C ILE A 370 6.83 -3.76 23.48
N ARG A 371 6.19 -2.91 24.28
CA ARG A 371 4.84 -3.10 24.81
C ARG A 371 3.95 -1.91 24.43
N PRO A 372 2.62 -2.09 24.32
CA PRO A 372 1.70 -0.98 24.08
C PRO A 372 1.90 0.17 25.09
N GLY A 373 2.10 1.38 24.57
CA GLY A 373 2.32 2.59 25.36
C GLY A 373 3.80 2.94 25.60
N ASP A 374 4.74 2.08 25.19
CA ASP A 374 6.17 2.39 25.25
C ASP A 374 6.54 3.58 24.35
N LEU A 375 7.60 4.29 24.72
CA LEU A 375 8.18 5.39 23.95
C LEU A 375 9.52 4.95 23.36
N VAL A 376 9.73 5.13 22.05
CA VAL A 376 10.98 4.77 21.37
C VAL A 376 11.65 6.03 20.82
N PRO A 377 12.59 6.66 21.55
CA PRO A 377 13.36 7.77 21.02
C PRO A 377 14.34 7.27 19.94
N GLY A 378 14.66 8.12 18.97
CA GLY A 378 15.70 7.82 17.98
C GLY A 378 16.16 9.06 17.20
N ASN A 379 17.30 8.96 16.52
CA ASN A 379 17.82 10.02 15.67
C ASN A 379 17.17 9.98 14.28
N MET A 380 15.97 10.55 14.17
CA MET A 380 15.08 10.48 13.01
C MET A 380 14.54 9.07 12.75
N TYR A 381 13.43 8.99 12.02
CA TYR A 381 12.77 7.72 11.71
C TYR A 381 13.31 7.09 10.42
N PHE A 382 13.18 5.78 10.30
CA PHE A 382 13.15 5.08 9.01
C PHE A 382 11.81 4.38 8.84
N THR A 383 11.35 4.23 7.59
CA THR A 383 9.96 3.84 7.29
C THR A 383 9.58 2.47 7.86
N THR A 384 10.43 1.46 7.71
CA THR A 384 10.13 0.09 8.21
C THR A 384 10.36 -0.03 9.71
N THR A 385 11.42 0.59 10.22
CA THR A 385 11.73 0.61 11.65
C THR A 385 10.59 1.23 12.46
N ARG A 386 10.13 2.42 12.05
CA ARG A 386 9.00 3.10 12.71
C ARG A 386 7.70 2.29 12.59
N PHE A 387 7.44 1.70 11.44
CA PHE A 387 6.26 0.85 11.25
C PHE A 387 6.25 -0.32 12.24
N HIS A 388 7.36 -1.05 12.37
CA HIS A 388 7.43 -2.19 13.29
C HIS A 388 7.38 -1.76 14.77
N GLN A 389 7.94 -0.60 15.11
CA GLN A 389 7.79 0.00 16.44
C GLN A 389 6.33 0.32 16.76
N GLU A 390 5.64 1.01 15.86
CA GLU A 390 4.22 1.40 16.02
C GLU A 390 3.30 0.17 16.00
N GLN A 391 3.58 -0.81 15.14
CA GLN A 391 2.85 -2.08 15.07
C GLN A 391 2.95 -2.88 16.37
N ALA A 392 4.09 -2.83 17.07
CA ALA A 392 4.27 -3.44 18.39
C ALA A 392 3.64 -2.62 19.54
N GLY A 393 3.03 -1.47 19.22
CA GLY A 393 2.37 -0.59 20.19
C GLY A 393 3.25 0.50 20.79
N GLY A 394 4.47 0.68 20.27
CA GLY A 394 5.37 1.76 20.65
C GLY A 394 5.02 3.08 19.97
N ARG A 395 5.47 4.19 20.56
CA ARG A 395 5.37 5.53 19.96
C ARG A 395 6.76 6.09 19.70
N PHE A 396 7.07 6.34 18.44
CA PHE A 396 8.35 6.95 18.04
C PHE A 396 8.43 8.42 18.49
N VAL A 397 9.60 8.85 18.96
CA VAL A 397 9.93 10.25 19.23
C VAL A 397 11.27 10.59 18.58
N ASP A 398 11.31 11.68 17.83
CA ASP A 398 12.54 12.16 17.23
C ASP A 398 13.40 12.91 18.26
N ALA A 399 14.64 12.46 18.43
CA ALA A 399 15.65 13.01 19.32
C ALA A 399 16.92 13.43 18.55
N ILE A 400 16.86 13.56 17.23
CA ILE A 400 17.98 14.08 16.42
C ILE A 400 18.19 15.59 16.67
N ILE A 401 19.42 16.09 16.44
CA ILE A 401 19.72 17.53 16.42
C ILE A 401 18.93 18.27 15.32
N ASP A 402 18.62 19.55 15.55
CA ASP A 402 17.73 20.32 14.66
C ASP A 402 18.33 20.56 13.27
N GLU A 403 19.66 20.66 13.18
CA GLU A 403 20.42 20.80 11.94
C GLU A 403 20.16 19.66 10.96
N ALA A 404 19.77 18.47 11.45
CA ALA A 404 19.43 17.33 10.60
C ALA A 404 18.17 17.55 9.74
N HIS A 405 17.30 18.48 10.15
CA HIS A 405 16.08 18.86 9.44
C HIS A 405 16.29 20.05 8.49
N ASP A 406 17.47 20.66 8.50
CA ASP A 406 17.87 21.70 7.56
C ASP A 406 18.78 21.11 6.47
N PRO A 407 18.31 21.03 5.21
CA PRO A 407 19.13 20.50 4.12
C PRO A 407 20.40 21.32 3.87
N ALA A 408 20.42 22.61 4.24
CA ALA A 408 21.55 23.51 4.03
C ALA A 408 22.55 23.57 5.21
N ALA A 409 22.22 22.96 6.36
CA ALA A 409 23.10 23.02 7.52
C ALA A 409 24.35 22.15 7.35
N GLU A 410 25.53 22.75 7.46
CA GLU A 410 26.84 22.11 7.19
C GLU A 410 27.42 21.30 8.36
N HIS A 411 26.62 20.99 9.39
CA HIS A 411 27.11 20.30 10.58
C HIS A 411 27.75 18.94 10.21
N PRO A 412 29.00 18.64 10.65
CA PRO A 412 29.77 17.49 10.13
C PRO A 412 29.18 16.12 10.52
N PHE A 413 28.41 16.09 11.61
CA PHE A 413 27.75 14.90 12.16
C PHE A 413 26.25 15.14 12.38
N LYS A 414 25.51 15.43 11.31
CA LYS A 414 24.05 15.66 11.37
C LYS A 414 23.23 14.48 11.86
N GLY A 415 23.81 13.28 11.99
CA GLY A 415 23.15 12.13 12.59
C GLY A 415 23.13 12.13 14.13
N ASN A 416 23.83 13.07 14.77
CA ASN A 416 23.94 13.13 16.23
C ASN A 416 22.57 13.23 16.93
N ILE A 417 22.46 12.58 18.09
CA ILE A 417 21.34 12.73 19.02
C ILE A 417 21.51 14.05 19.79
N ASP A 418 20.41 14.77 19.94
CA ASP A 418 20.29 15.87 20.89
C ASP A 418 20.05 15.31 22.31
N LEU A 419 21.02 15.55 23.21
CA LEU A 419 20.98 15.01 24.56
C LEU A 419 19.82 15.59 25.40
N GLU A 420 19.38 16.81 25.15
CA GLU A 420 18.27 17.42 25.88
C GLU A 420 16.94 16.79 25.43
N LYS A 421 16.76 16.60 24.11
CA LYS A 421 15.58 15.89 23.59
C LYS A 421 15.52 14.46 24.08
N LEU A 422 16.66 13.76 24.13
CA LEU A 422 16.75 12.40 24.66
C LEU A 422 16.43 12.37 26.16
N GLU A 423 17.06 13.22 26.99
CA GLU A 423 16.79 13.29 28.43
C GLU A 423 15.31 13.61 28.70
N LYS A 424 14.69 14.50 27.92
CA LYS A 424 13.25 14.79 28.00
C LYS A 424 12.39 13.56 27.72
N ALA A 425 12.73 12.77 26.70
CA ALA A 425 12.02 11.53 26.40
C ALA A 425 12.16 10.50 27.52
N LEU A 426 13.38 10.32 28.04
CA LEU A 426 13.69 9.41 29.15
C LEU A 426 12.96 9.79 30.45
N ARG A 427 12.74 11.09 30.70
CA ARG A 427 12.01 11.61 31.87
C ARG A 427 10.49 11.72 31.69
N SER A 428 9.94 11.29 30.56
CA SER A 428 8.51 11.48 30.25
C SER A 428 7.55 10.65 31.12
N GLY A 429 8.07 9.67 31.88
CA GLY A 429 7.28 8.73 32.68
C GLY A 429 6.76 7.52 31.88
N ALA A 430 6.84 7.56 30.55
CA ALA A 430 6.61 6.39 29.71
C ALA A 430 7.83 5.46 29.75
N ARG A 431 7.61 4.15 29.65
CA ARG A 431 8.70 3.18 29.57
C ARG A 431 9.42 3.33 28.23
N VAL A 432 10.75 3.38 28.27
CA VAL A 432 11.62 3.39 27.08
C VAL A 432 12.30 2.03 26.95
N PRO A 433 11.87 1.15 26.02
CA PRO A 433 12.44 -0.19 25.91
C PRO A 433 13.86 -0.17 25.34
N TYR A 434 14.16 0.80 24.47
CA TYR A 434 15.49 1.08 23.94
C TYR A 434 15.54 2.45 23.26
N LEU A 435 16.75 3.01 23.13
CA LEU A 435 17.06 4.07 22.17
C LEU A 435 17.31 3.46 20.79
N SER A 436 16.59 3.93 19.77
CA SER A 436 16.76 3.52 18.37
C SER A 436 17.78 4.43 17.68
N LEU A 437 19.04 4.01 17.59
CA LEU A 437 20.12 4.79 16.99
C LEU A 437 20.42 4.30 15.56
N ALA A 438 20.30 5.13 14.53
CA ALA A 438 20.71 4.79 13.18
C ALA A 438 22.09 5.35 12.84
N ALA A 439 22.93 4.55 12.16
CA ALA A 439 24.24 4.96 11.65
C ALA A 439 24.49 4.38 10.25
N THR A 440 24.61 5.18 9.19
CA THR A 440 24.26 6.61 9.09
C THR A 440 22.74 6.85 9.14
N VAL A 441 22.31 8.08 9.41
CA VAL A 441 20.90 8.46 9.43
C VAL A 441 20.38 8.66 8.00
N ASN A 442 19.66 7.66 7.48
CA ASN A 442 19.18 7.64 6.09
C ASN A 442 18.29 8.83 5.73
N MET A 443 17.29 9.16 6.55
CA MET A 443 16.33 10.23 6.24
C MET A 443 16.93 11.65 6.36
N ALA A 444 18.05 11.80 7.07
CA ALA A 444 18.78 13.08 7.15
C ALA A 444 19.74 13.30 5.97
N GLY A 445 19.76 12.39 4.99
CA GLY A 445 20.67 12.44 3.85
C GLY A 445 21.83 11.44 3.93
N GLY A 446 21.78 10.43 4.81
CA GLY A 446 22.90 9.52 5.05
C GLY A 446 23.99 10.14 5.94
N GLN A 447 23.57 10.90 6.94
CA GLN A 447 24.46 11.70 7.78
C GLN A 447 25.06 10.89 8.94
N PRO A 448 26.34 11.12 9.28
CA PRO A 448 27.01 10.35 10.31
C PRO A 448 26.72 10.82 11.73
N VAL A 449 26.92 9.89 12.68
CA VAL A 449 26.97 10.09 14.13
C VAL A 449 28.43 10.05 14.56
N SER A 450 28.86 11.01 15.37
CA SER A 450 30.22 11.04 15.96
C SER A 450 30.40 10.04 17.11
N LEU A 451 31.63 9.60 17.37
CA LEU A 451 31.95 8.81 18.56
C LEU A 451 31.74 9.63 19.84
N GLU A 452 32.13 10.91 19.84
CA GLU A 452 31.88 11.82 20.95
C GLU A 452 30.39 11.84 21.36
N ASN A 453 29.49 12.05 20.38
CA ASN A 453 28.06 12.05 20.66
C ASN A 453 27.58 10.69 21.18
N LEU A 454 27.99 9.58 20.57
CA LEU A 454 27.58 8.26 21.03
C LEU A 454 28.07 7.94 22.45
N ARG A 455 29.28 8.36 22.84
CA ARG A 455 29.76 8.21 24.22
C ARG A 455 28.90 8.99 25.21
N ALA A 456 28.50 10.21 24.87
CA ALA A 456 27.62 11.02 25.70
C ALA A 456 26.21 10.41 25.80
N VAL A 457 25.67 9.90 24.70
CA VAL A 457 24.40 9.17 24.62
C VAL A 457 24.44 7.91 25.48
N ARG A 458 25.50 7.09 25.37
CA ARG A 458 25.72 5.91 26.21
C ARG A 458 25.71 6.26 27.69
N ALA A 459 26.48 7.26 28.09
CA ALA A 459 26.53 7.71 29.48
C ALA A 459 25.18 8.23 30.00
N LEU A 460 24.36 8.83 29.13
CA LEU A 460 22.99 9.23 29.46
C LEU A 460 22.06 8.02 29.62
N CYS A 461 22.06 7.12 28.64
CA CYS A 461 21.27 5.89 28.66
C CYS A 461 21.59 4.99 29.85
N ASP A 462 22.86 4.89 30.26
CA ASP A 462 23.30 4.14 31.45
C ASP A 462 22.66 4.65 32.74
N ARG A 463 22.57 5.98 32.92
CA ARG A 463 21.94 6.57 34.11
C ARG A 463 20.46 6.21 34.24
N HIS A 464 19.80 5.95 33.11
CA HIS A 464 18.37 5.60 33.06
C HIS A 464 18.13 4.10 32.87
N GLY A 465 19.18 3.28 32.77
CA GLY A 465 19.05 1.83 32.52
C GLY A 465 18.40 1.50 31.19
N VAL A 466 18.56 2.35 30.16
CA VAL A 466 17.97 2.15 28.83
C VAL A 466 19.02 1.60 27.86
N PRO A 467 18.75 0.50 27.15
CA PRO A 467 19.68 -0.02 26.16
C PRO A 467 19.66 0.79 24.86
N ILE A 468 20.76 0.74 24.10
CA ILE A 468 20.89 1.36 22.78
C ILE A 468 20.87 0.26 21.73
N GLN A 469 19.87 0.30 20.84
CA GLN A 469 19.77 -0.60 19.70
C GLN A 469 20.17 0.15 18.43
N LEU A 470 21.24 -0.32 17.80
CA LEU A 470 21.79 0.26 16.57
C LEU A 470 21.03 -0.26 15.34
N ASP A 471 20.56 0.61 14.46
CA ASP A 471 20.39 0.27 13.04
C ASP A 471 21.78 0.42 12.39
N ALA A 472 22.43 -0.72 12.18
CA ALA A 472 23.81 -0.81 11.72
C ALA A 472 23.92 -0.79 10.19
N THR A 473 22.80 -0.59 9.48
CA THR A 473 22.67 -0.75 8.03
C THR A 473 23.76 -0.06 7.22
N ARG A 474 24.26 1.09 7.68
CA ARG A 474 25.38 1.82 7.05
C ARG A 474 26.47 2.22 8.05
N ALA A 475 26.74 1.36 9.03
CA ALA A 475 27.67 1.67 10.12
C ALA A 475 29.14 1.79 9.64
N VAL A 476 29.50 1.15 8.52
CA VAL A 476 30.85 1.23 7.94
C VAL A 476 31.06 2.58 7.26
N GLU A 477 30.05 3.08 6.53
CA GLU A 477 30.06 4.48 6.05
C GLU A 477 30.16 5.47 7.21
N ASN A 478 29.45 5.22 8.32
CA ASN A 478 29.53 6.06 9.51
C ASN A 478 30.96 6.08 10.09
N ALA A 479 31.59 4.91 10.22
CA ALA A 479 32.97 4.79 10.69
C ALA A 479 33.99 5.50 9.78
N TRP A 480 33.77 5.50 8.46
CA TRP A 480 34.56 6.31 7.53
C TRP A 480 34.45 7.81 7.82
N PHE A 481 33.24 8.32 8.06
CA PHE A 481 33.07 9.73 8.40
C PHE A 481 33.71 10.10 9.74
N ILE A 482 33.64 9.22 10.74
CA ILE A 482 34.38 9.42 11.99
C ILE A 482 35.88 9.51 11.69
N LYS A 483 36.44 8.59 10.89
CA LYS A 483 37.87 8.59 10.52
C LYS A 483 38.32 9.92 9.90
N VAL A 484 37.53 10.49 8.98
CA VAL A 484 37.94 11.66 8.18
C VAL A 484 37.47 13.00 8.75
N ARG A 485 36.43 13.03 9.60
CA ARG A 485 35.85 14.26 10.15
C ARG A 485 36.08 14.44 11.66
N GLU A 486 36.25 13.37 12.44
CA GLU A 486 36.41 13.48 13.90
C GLU A 486 37.89 13.62 14.29
N PRO A 487 38.26 14.68 15.05
CA PRO A 487 39.65 14.91 15.45
C PRO A 487 40.25 13.69 16.17
N GLY A 488 41.49 13.34 15.79
CA GLY A 488 42.25 12.23 16.40
C GLY A 488 41.92 10.83 15.88
N GLN A 489 40.99 10.68 14.92
CA GLN A 489 40.59 9.36 14.40
C GLN A 489 41.32 8.94 13.10
N SER A 490 42.00 9.86 12.42
CA SER A 490 42.54 9.65 11.06
C SER A 490 43.54 8.49 10.93
N ALA A 491 44.31 8.19 11.98
CA ALA A 491 45.30 7.12 12.00
C ALA A 491 44.69 5.71 12.19
N ARG A 492 43.44 5.61 12.66
CA ARG A 492 42.77 4.33 12.92
C ARG A 492 42.13 3.77 11.66
N SER A 493 42.10 2.45 11.53
CA SER A 493 41.34 1.79 10.46
C SER A 493 39.83 1.93 10.67
N VAL A 494 39.07 1.86 9.58
CA VAL A 494 37.59 1.86 9.66
C VAL A 494 37.07 0.68 10.46
N ALA A 495 37.72 -0.48 10.37
CA ALA A 495 37.38 -1.65 11.17
C ALA A 495 37.51 -1.42 12.69
N GLU A 496 38.56 -0.72 13.14
CA GLU A 496 38.76 -0.39 14.56
C GLU A 496 37.73 0.63 15.06
N ILE A 497 37.40 1.63 14.23
CA ILE A 497 36.39 2.64 14.56
C ILE A 497 35.00 2.00 14.63
N LEU A 498 34.64 1.17 13.65
CA LEU A 498 33.36 0.43 13.64
C LEU A 498 33.21 -0.42 14.91
N LYS A 499 34.25 -1.19 15.26
CA LYS A 499 34.21 -2.06 16.43
C LYS A 499 34.02 -1.29 17.73
N GLU A 500 34.71 -0.15 17.89
CA GLU A 500 34.49 0.72 19.04
C GLU A 500 33.08 1.32 19.04
N PHE A 501 32.62 1.82 17.90
CA PHE A 501 31.29 2.41 17.77
C PHE A 501 30.20 1.42 18.19
N CYS A 502 30.26 0.17 17.69
CA CYS A 502 29.33 -0.88 18.07
C CYS A 502 29.44 -1.29 19.55
N SER A 503 30.64 -1.22 20.16
CA SER A 503 30.85 -1.53 21.59
C SER A 503 30.10 -0.59 22.54
N LEU A 504 29.69 0.58 22.07
CA LEU A 504 28.88 1.54 22.82
C LEU A 504 27.36 1.24 22.73
N THR A 505 26.96 0.11 22.14
CA THR A 505 25.56 -0.26 21.92
C THR A 505 25.28 -1.69 22.43
N ASP A 506 24.02 -1.99 22.75
CA ASP A 506 23.61 -3.25 23.38
C ASP A 506 23.18 -4.33 22.38
N GLY A 507 22.94 -3.92 21.13
CA GLY A 507 22.58 -4.79 20.03
C GLY A 507 22.42 -3.99 18.74
N CYS A 508 22.15 -4.70 17.64
CA CYS A 508 21.83 -4.07 16.37
C CYS A 508 20.82 -4.85 15.54
N THR A 509 20.03 -4.11 14.76
CA THR A 509 19.40 -4.62 13.54
C THR A 509 20.27 -4.25 12.35
N MET A 510 20.36 -5.15 11.37
CA MET A 510 21.23 -4.94 10.23
C MET A 510 20.61 -5.46 8.94
N SER A 511 20.62 -4.61 7.92
CA SER A 511 20.40 -5.04 6.55
C SER A 511 21.74 -5.27 5.82
N GLY A 512 22.12 -6.52 5.64
CA GLY A 512 23.31 -6.91 4.86
C GLY A 512 23.30 -6.42 3.41
N LYS A 513 22.11 -6.17 2.88
CA LYS A 513 21.87 -5.55 1.56
C LYS A 513 22.57 -4.20 1.30
N LYS A 514 23.24 -3.59 2.28
CA LYS A 514 23.89 -2.28 2.18
C LYS A 514 25.41 -2.43 2.32
N ASP A 515 25.96 -2.09 3.49
CA ASP A 515 27.42 -2.07 3.71
C ASP A 515 28.10 -3.43 3.51
N PRO A 516 27.50 -4.58 3.86
CA PRO A 516 28.09 -5.89 3.60
C PRO A 516 28.09 -6.35 2.13
N LEU A 517 27.74 -5.49 1.18
CA LEU A 517 27.97 -5.73 -0.26
C LEU A 517 27.25 -6.96 -0.82
N VAL A 518 26.08 -7.32 -0.28
CA VAL A 518 25.29 -8.47 -0.75
C VAL A 518 23.94 -8.06 -1.32
N ASN A 519 23.33 -8.95 -2.10
CA ASN A 519 22.02 -8.71 -2.74
C ASN A 519 20.83 -9.02 -1.80
N ILE A 520 21.02 -9.93 -0.84
CA ILE A 520 20.04 -10.31 0.18
C ILE A 520 20.76 -10.57 1.51
N GLY A 521 20.02 -10.61 2.61
CA GLY A 521 20.54 -10.98 3.93
C GLY A 521 20.52 -9.85 4.95
N GLY A 522 20.49 -10.26 6.21
CA GLY A 522 20.48 -9.40 7.40
C GLY A 522 20.67 -10.19 8.68
N TRP A 523 20.74 -9.47 9.79
CA TRP A 523 20.81 -10.09 11.11
C TRP A 523 20.26 -9.17 12.20
N LEU A 524 19.87 -9.79 13.30
CA LEU A 524 19.71 -9.19 14.62
C LEU A 524 20.90 -9.65 15.48
N ALA A 525 21.62 -8.72 16.10
CA ALA A 525 22.65 -9.06 17.08
C ALA A 525 22.32 -8.45 18.44
N LEU A 526 22.62 -9.18 19.51
CA LEU A 526 22.26 -8.81 20.89
C LEU A 526 23.37 -9.22 21.85
N ASN A 527 23.60 -8.43 22.89
CA ASN A 527 24.50 -8.77 23.99
C ASN A 527 23.77 -9.41 25.18
N ASP A 528 22.46 -9.14 25.34
CA ASP A 528 21.61 -9.72 26.38
C ASP A 528 21.19 -11.16 26.05
N ASP A 529 21.50 -12.10 26.95
CA ASP A 529 21.23 -13.53 26.78
C ASP A 529 19.72 -13.82 26.69
N ALA A 530 18.91 -13.18 27.55
CA ALA A 530 17.47 -13.44 27.63
C ALA A 530 16.71 -12.91 26.41
N LEU A 531 17.10 -11.75 25.88
CA LEU A 531 16.55 -11.16 24.67
C LEU A 531 16.96 -11.97 23.44
N ALA A 532 18.20 -12.47 23.40
CA ALA A 532 18.66 -13.37 22.34
C ALA A 532 17.85 -14.67 22.30
N ASP A 533 17.51 -15.27 23.46
CA ASP A 533 16.67 -16.46 23.50
C ASP A 533 15.24 -16.19 23.00
N LYS A 534 14.66 -15.05 23.36
CA LYS A 534 13.37 -14.61 22.79
C LYS A 534 13.45 -14.43 21.27
N ALA A 535 14.53 -13.83 20.77
CA ALA A 535 14.75 -13.67 19.34
C ALA A 535 14.87 -15.01 18.61
N ARG A 536 15.65 -15.97 19.16
CA ARG A 536 15.79 -17.34 18.61
C ARG A 536 14.47 -18.11 18.58
N ASN A 537 13.56 -17.86 19.51
CA ASN A 537 12.23 -18.47 19.49
C ASN A 537 11.34 -17.83 18.42
N LEU A 538 11.37 -16.50 18.30
CA LEU A 538 10.49 -15.79 17.37
C LEU A 538 10.94 -15.91 15.91
N VAL A 539 12.26 -15.98 15.64
CA VAL A 539 12.80 -16.09 14.29
C VAL A 539 12.28 -17.34 13.55
N VAL A 540 12.05 -18.45 14.28
CA VAL A 540 11.49 -19.70 13.73
C VAL A 540 10.11 -19.51 13.12
N VAL A 541 9.33 -18.55 13.62
CA VAL A 541 7.95 -18.31 13.17
C VAL A 541 7.90 -17.56 11.84
N TYR A 542 8.82 -16.62 11.62
CA TYR A 542 8.71 -15.65 10.52
C TYR A 542 9.82 -15.77 9.46
N GLU A 543 10.98 -16.26 9.85
CA GLU A 543 12.19 -16.23 9.02
C GLU A 543 12.70 -17.64 8.73
N GLY A 544 12.91 -18.44 9.78
CA GLY A 544 13.52 -19.75 9.72
C GLY A 544 14.27 -20.10 11.00
N LEU A 545 14.99 -21.23 11.02
CA LEU A 545 15.78 -21.62 12.19
C LEU A 545 16.86 -20.57 12.49
N HIS A 546 17.21 -20.38 13.75
CA HIS A 546 18.21 -19.41 14.22
C HIS A 546 19.63 -19.57 13.64
N THR A 547 19.88 -20.63 12.85
CA THR A 547 21.15 -20.87 12.12
C THR A 547 21.05 -20.63 10.61
N TYR A 548 19.92 -20.12 10.09
CA TYR A 548 19.84 -19.64 8.70
C TYR A 548 18.90 -18.45 8.51
N GLY A 549 17.84 -18.34 9.33
CA GLY A 549 17.00 -17.15 9.41
C GLY A 549 16.46 -16.67 8.07
N GLY A 550 15.94 -17.59 7.24
CA GLY A 550 15.37 -17.27 5.93
C GLY A 550 16.39 -17.01 4.81
N MET A 551 17.69 -17.21 5.07
CA MET A 551 18.75 -17.16 4.05
C MET A 551 19.20 -18.55 3.62
N ALA A 552 19.64 -18.68 2.37
CA ALA A 552 20.41 -19.84 1.96
C ALA A 552 21.82 -19.81 2.60
N GLY A 553 22.45 -20.97 2.77
CA GLY A 553 23.81 -21.09 3.32
C GLY A 553 24.81 -20.25 2.53
N ARG A 554 24.70 -20.26 1.20
CA ARG A 554 25.51 -19.42 0.31
C ARG A 554 25.36 -17.91 0.52
N ASP A 555 24.17 -17.42 0.90
CA ASP A 555 23.95 -16.00 1.13
C ASP A 555 24.60 -15.54 2.45
N MET A 556 24.57 -16.40 3.49
CA MET A 556 25.32 -16.18 4.73
C MET A 556 26.83 -16.14 4.46
N GLU A 557 27.34 -17.01 3.59
CA GLU A 557 28.75 -17.02 3.18
C GLU A 557 29.15 -15.74 2.45
N ALA A 558 28.36 -15.32 1.46
CA ALA A 558 28.62 -14.09 0.72
C ALA A 558 28.58 -12.85 1.63
N MET A 559 27.69 -12.85 2.63
CA MET A 559 27.58 -11.77 3.61
C MET A 559 28.77 -11.76 4.58
N ALA A 560 29.21 -12.92 5.07
CA ALA A 560 30.39 -13.02 5.93
C ALA A 560 31.64 -12.45 5.24
N ARG A 561 31.85 -12.82 3.97
CA ARG A 561 32.96 -12.29 3.14
C ARG A 561 32.79 -10.80 2.84
N GLY A 562 31.57 -10.38 2.51
CA GLY A 562 31.24 -8.99 2.25
C GLY A 562 31.49 -8.06 3.44
N ILE A 563 31.25 -8.51 4.68
CA ILE A 563 31.64 -7.77 5.89
C ILE A 563 33.15 -7.48 5.89
N VAL A 564 33.99 -8.50 5.64
CA VAL A 564 35.45 -8.35 5.66
C VAL A 564 35.93 -7.36 4.59
N GLU A 565 35.32 -7.37 3.40
CA GLU A 565 35.67 -6.42 2.34
C GLU A 565 35.16 -5.00 2.61
N SER A 566 33.98 -4.88 3.23
CA SER A 566 33.32 -3.59 3.46
C SER A 566 34.15 -2.65 4.34
N VAL A 567 34.83 -3.21 5.35
CA VAL A 567 35.60 -2.45 6.34
C VAL A 567 37.00 -2.05 5.87
N GLN A 568 37.38 -2.37 4.63
CA GLN A 568 38.68 -1.97 4.06
C GLN A 568 38.68 -0.47 3.76
N ASP A 569 39.66 0.25 4.30
CA ASP A 569 39.79 1.72 4.16
C ASP A 569 39.76 2.18 2.69
N ASP A 570 40.43 1.48 1.78
CA ASP A 570 40.45 1.85 0.35
C ASP A 570 39.09 1.64 -0.32
N HIS A 571 38.38 0.58 0.04
CA HIS A 571 37.04 0.33 -0.50
C HIS A 571 36.07 1.44 -0.10
N ILE A 572 36.01 1.74 1.20
CA ILE A 572 35.05 2.71 1.72
C ILE A 572 35.42 4.15 1.31
N ARG A 573 36.71 4.47 1.18
CA ARG A 573 37.20 5.72 0.58
C ARG A 573 36.68 5.91 -0.83
N ALA A 574 36.84 4.91 -1.70
CA ALA A 574 36.35 4.98 -3.07
C ALA A 574 34.81 5.07 -3.13
N ARG A 575 34.12 4.31 -2.27
CA ARG A 575 32.66 4.30 -2.17
C ARG A 575 32.09 5.66 -1.80
N VAL A 576 32.60 6.28 -0.74
CA VAL A 576 32.08 7.57 -0.25
C VAL A 576 32.56 8.70 -1.15
N GLY A 577 33.82 8.65 -1.60
CA GLY A 577 34.36 9.63 -2.55
C GLY A 577 33.60 9.69 -3.87
N GLN A 578 33.03 8.59 -4.36
CA GLN A 578 32.16 8.61 -5.55
C GLN A 578 30.85 9.37 -5.31
N VAL A 579 30.27 9.28 -4.11
CA VAL A 579 29.05 10.03 -3.75
C VAL A 579 29.38 11.51 -3.56
N GLU A 580 30.48 11.80 -2.86
CA GLU A 580 30.99 13.16 -2.67
C GLU A 580 31.29 13.83 -4.02
N TYR A 581 31.92 13.12 -4.96
CA TYR A 581 32.17 13.61 -6.33
C TYR A 581 30.90 14.11 -7.02
N LEU A 582 29.82 13.30 -7.02
CA LEU A 582 28.55 13.71 -7.62
C LEU A 582 27.97 14.95 -6.92
N GLY A 583 28.01 14.98 -5.59
CA GLY A 583 27.46 16.09 -4.82
C GLY A 583 28.26 17.39 -5.01
N GLU A 584 29.59 17.31 -5.00
CA GLU A 584 30.49 18.45 -5.26
C GLU A 584 30.31 19.01 -6.66
N LEU A 585 30.15 18.14 -7.67
CA LEU A 585 29.90 18.55 -9.04
C LEU A 585 28.58 19.32 -9.15
N LEU A 586 27.49 18.78 -8.58
CA LEU A 586 26.18 19.44 -8.56
C LEU A 586 26.22 20.79 -7.82
N LEU A 587 26.90 20.85 -6.66
CA LEU A 587 27.09 22.11 -5.94
C LEU A 587 27.86 23.14 -6.76
N SER A 588 28.91 22.72 -7.49
CA SER A 588 29.70 23.60 -8.36
C SER A 588 28.87 24.22 -9.49
N TRP A 589 27.75 23.59 -9.85
CA TRP A 589 26.79 24.07 -10.86
C TRP A 589 25.61 24.85 -10.25
N GLY A 590 25.61 25.06 -8.93
CA GLY A 590 24.57 25.81 -8.21
C GLY A 590 23.29 25.01 -7.93
N ILE A 591 23.32 23.68 -8.10
CA ILE A 591 22.15 22.82 -7.89
C ILE A 591 21.95 22.60 -6.38
N PRO A 592 20.73 22.82 -5.84
CA PRO A 592 20.48 22.71 -4.42
C PRO A 592 20.39 21.24 -3.97
N ILE A 593 21.30 20.85 -3.07
CA ILE A 593 21.32 19.51 -2.46
C ILE A 593 21.39 19.59 -0.94
N VAL A 594 21.16 18.46 -0.26
CA VAL A 594 21.49 18.31 1.16
C VAL A 594 23.01 18.32 1.32
N VAL A 595 23.52 19.19 2.20
CA VAL A 595 24.96 19.32 2.51
C VAL A 595 25.20 19.13 4.00
N PRO A 596 26.31 18.52 4.47
CA PRO A 596 27.32 17.86 3.66
C PRO A 596 26.76 16.63 2.95
N VAL A 597 27.43 16.17 1.88
CA VAL A 597 27.04 14.94 1.19
C VAL A 597 27.18 13.75 2.16
N GLY A 598 26.18 12.87 2.16
CA GLY A 598 26.16 11.67 2.99
C GLY A 598 26.86 10.48 2.36
N GLY A 599 26.86 9.35 3.07
CA GLY A 599 27.67 8.19 2.70
C GLY A 599 27.20 7.43 1.46
N HIS A 600 25.91 7.52 1.12
CA HIS A 600 25.30 6.59 0.15
C HIS A 600 24.52 7.22 -1.00
N ALA A 601 24.22 8.51 -0.91
CA ALA A 601 23.40 9.18 -1.89
C ALA A 601 23.61 10.69 -1.85
N VAL A 602 23.31 11.33 -2.98
CA VAL A 602 23.07 12.77 -3.05
C VAL A 602 21.56 13.00 -3.01
N TYR A 603 21.12 13.99 -2.23
CA TYR A 603 19.71 14.32 -2.08
C TYR A 603 19.47 15.71 -2.65
N LEU A 604 18.74 15.80 -3.76
CA LEU A 604 18.31 17.05 -4.36
C LEU A 604 17.20 17.67 -3.52
N ASP A 605 17.28 18.96 -3.21
CA ASP A 605 16.24 19.68 -2.49
C ASP A 605 15.17 20.15 -3.48
N ALA A 606 14.08 19.39 -3.60
CA ALA A 606 13.05 19.65 -4.59
C ALA A 606 12.25 20.94 -4.31
N ARG A 607 12.26 21.47 -3.07
CA ARG A 607 11.65 22.77 -2.76
C ARG A 607 12.48 23.91 -3.29
N ARG A 608 13.81 23.80 -3.22
CA ARG A 608 14.72 24.78 -3.82
C ARG A 608 14.84 24.60 -5.33
N PHE A 609 14.62 23.38 -5.82
CA PHE A 609 14.52 23.08 -7.26
C PHE A 609 13.28 23.71 -7.89
N TYR A 610 12.12 23.66 -7.20
CA TYR A 610 10.87 24.30 -7.64
C TYR A 610 10.30 25.23 -6.54
N PRO A 611 10.83 26.45 -6.37
CA PRO A 611 10.44 27.35 -5.28
C PRO A 611 8.95 27.74 -5.30
N ASP A 612 8.35 27.78 -6.49
CA ASP A 612 6.95 28.16 -6.69
C ASP A 612 5.98 26.98 -6.69
N MET A 613 6.46 25.74 -6.53
CA MET A 613 5.62 24.54 -6.52
C MET A 613 5.22 24.17 -5.08
N PRO A 614 3.92 24.24 -4.72
CA PRO A 614 3.47 23.79 -3.41
C PRO A 614 3.77 22.29 -3.20
N GLN A 615 4.08 21.89 -1.96
CA GLN A 615 4.41 20.51 -1.64
C GLN A 615 3.27 19.52 -2.00
N ASP A 616 2.02 19.95 -1.91
CA ASP A 616 0.83 19.16 -2.30
C ASP A 616 0.74 18.90 -3.82
N ARG A 617 1.66 19.46 -4.62
CA ARG A 617 1.87 19.15 -6.04
C ARG A 617 3.02 18.17 -6.28
N PHE A 618 3.58 17.61 -5.21
CA PHE A 618 4.59 16.54 -5.22
C PHE A 618 5.86 16.90 -6.01
N PRO A 619 6.57 17.99 -5.65
CA PRO A 619 7.75 18.45 -6.37
C PRO A 619 8.85 17.38 -6.43
N ALA A 620 9.09 16.61 -5.35
CA ALA A 620 10.09 15.55 -5.40
C ALA A 620 9.69 14.40 -6.34
N GLN A 621 8.40 14.02 -6.37
CA GLN A 621 7.90 13.01 -7.31
C GLN A 621 8.04 13.48 -8.75
N THR A 622 7.77 14.76 -9.01
CA THR A 622 7.90 15.40 -10.32
C THR A 622 9.36 15.39 -10.79
N LEU A 623 10.29 15.84 -9.95
CA LEU A 623 11.71 15.84 -10.26
C LEU A 623 12.23 14.43 -10.55
N ALA A 624 11.84 13.42 -9.76
CA ALA A 624 12.23 12.04 -10.01
C ALA A 624 11.76 11.51 -11.38
N ALA A 625 10.55 11.91 -11.81
CA ALA A 625 10.02 11.56 -13.13
C ALA A 625 10.73 12.32 -14.27
N GLU A 626 11.05 13.60 -14.08
CA GLU A 626 11.76 14.40 -15.09
C GLU A 626 13.16 13.87 -15.36
N LEU A 627 13.91 13.48 -14.32
CA LEU A 627 15.23 12.84 -14.47
C LEU A 627 15.15 11.56 -15.30
N TYR A 628 14.15 10.71 -15.05
CA TYR A 628 13.95 9.49 -15.84
C TYR A 628 13.59 9.80 -17.30
N LEU A 629 12.70 10.78 -17.53
CA LEU A 629 12.27 11.14 -18.88
C LEU A 629 13.34 11.83 -19.72
N ASP A 630 14.29 12.49 -19.08
CA ASP A 630 15.43 13.14 -19.71
C ASP A 630 16.52 12.14 -20.11
N SER A 631 16.97 11.28 -19.19
CA SER A 631 18.18 10.48 -19.36
C SER A 631 18.04 8.99 -19.05
N GLY A 632 16.85 8.53 -18.65
CA GLY A 632 16.65 7.15 -18.17
C GLY A 632 17.25 6.89 -16.79
N VAL A 633 17.68 7.94 -16.06
CA VAL A 633 18.15 7.85 -14.68
C VAL A 633 16.96 7.66 -13.74
N ARG A 634 16.90 6.51 -13.07
CA ARG A 634 15.87 6.26 -12.06
C ARG A 634 16.34 6.75 -10.70
N SER A 635 15.57 7.64 -10.08
CA SER A 635 15.78 8.15 -8.72
C SER A 635 14.58 7.86 -7.81
N MET A 636 14.72 8.18 -6.52
CA MET A 636 13.69 7.89 -5.51
C MET A 636 13.14 9.19 -4.89
N GLU A 637 11.81 9.33 -4.91
CA GLU A 637 11.12 10.34 -4.10
C GLU A 637 11.34 10.07 -2.60
N ARG A 638 11.67 11.13 -1.85
CA ARG A 638 11.83 11.13 -0.39
C ARG A 638 11.22 12.42 0.19
N GLY A 639 9.91 12.55 0.05
CA GLY A 639 9.14 13.71 0.49
C GLY A 639 7.74 13.35 0.95
N ILE A 640 6.77 14.19 0.61
CA ILE A 640 5.36 14.07 0.99
C ILE A 640 4.71 12.75 0.54
N VAL A 641 5.13 12.15 -0.58
CA VAL A 641 4.59 10.85 -1.04
C VAL A 641 5.08 9.74 -0.13
N SER A 642 6.38 9.69 0.14
CA SER A 642 7.00 8.73 1.06
C SER A 642 6.53 8.89 2.51
N ALA A 643 6.16 10.10 2.94
CA ALA A 643 5.64 10.35 4.29
C ALA A 643 4.25 9.74 4.51
N GLY A 644 3.47 9.58 3.43
CA GLY A 644 2.13 9.00 3.47
C GLY A 644 1.09 9.95 4.06
N ARG A 645 -0.05 9.38 4.47
CA ARG A 645 -1.18 10.12 5.04
C ARG A 645 -1.34 9.84 6.52
N ASP A 646 -1.88 10.80 7.25
CA ASP A 646 -2.36 10.58 8.61
C ASP A 646 -3.60 9.67 8.56
N PRO A 647 -3.62 8.52 9.27
CA PRO A 647 -4.73 7.58 9.22
C PRO A 647 -6.01 8.11 9.89
N ALA A 648 -5.92 9.08 10.80
CA ALA A 648 -7.07 9.66 11.48
C ALA A 648 -7.74 10.76 10.65
N THR A 649 -6.96 11.58 9.94
CA THR A 649 -7.49 12.71 9.17
C THR A 649 -7.59 12.44 7.66
N GLY A 650 -6.82 11.48 7.15
CA GLY A 650 -6.65 11.23 5.72
C GLY A 650 -5.79 12.27 4.99
N ASP A 651 -5.29 13.31 5.67
CA ASP A 651 -4.46 14.37 5.08
C ASP A 651 -3.00 13.92 4.88
N HIS A 652 -2.27 14.60 4.00
CA HIS A 652 -0.85 14.36 3.79
C HIS A 652 -0.02 14.68 5.03
N ARG A 653 0.93 13.80 5.36
CA ARG A 653 2.04 14.17 6.25
C ARG A 653 3.02 15.02 5.45
N ARG A 654 3.28 16.25 5.89
CA ARG A 654 4.11 17.23 5.16
C ARG A 654 5.49 17.35 5.82
N PRO A 655 6.49 16.51 5.45
CA PRO A 655 7.82 16.61 6.01
C PRO A 655 8.48 17.93 5.59
N LYS A 656 9.37 18.47 6.44
CA LYS A 656 10.19 19.64 6.09
C LYS A 656 11.10 19.34 4.89
N LEU A 657 11.69 18.14 4.90
CA LEU A 657 12.53 17.60 3.83
C LEU A 657 11.66 17.03 2.71
N GLU A 658 11.78 17.62 1.53
CA GLU A 658 11.10 17.21 0.30
C GLU A 658 12.17 16.99 -0.76
N LEU A 659 12.66 15.76 -0.85
CA LEU A 659 13.93 15.44 -1.49
C LEU A 659 13.78 14.42 -2.61
N VAL A 660 14.67 14.49 -3.61
CA VAL A 660 14.91 13.38 -4.54
C VAL A 660 16.26 12.76 -4.25
N ARG A 661 16.28 11.45 -4.04
CA ARG A 661 17.48 10.71 -3.68
C ARG A 661 18.11 10.04 -4.91
N LEU A 662 19.36 10.39 -5.18
CA LEU A 662 20.26 9.76 -6.13
C LEU A 662 21.13 8.74 -5.37
N THR A 663 20.59 7.53 -5.17
CA THR A 663 21.20 6.49 -4.33
C THR A 663 22.21 5.69 -5.11
N ILE A 664 23.46 5.59 -4.65
CA ILE A 664 24.53 4.95 -5.42
C ILE A 664 24.78 3.51 -4.92
N PRO A 665 24.46 2.47 -5.72
CA PRO A 665 24.86 1.09 -5.43
C PRO A 665 26.38 0.94 -5.35
N ARG A 666 26.84 0.10 -4.43
CA ARG A 666 28.28 -0.09 -4.20
C ARG A 666 28.88 -0.92 -5.35
N ARG A 667 29.98 -0.41 -5.93
CA ARG A 667 30.79 -1.09 -6.96
C ARG A 667 30.11 -1.34 -8.32
N VAL A 668 28.97 -0.69 -8.58
CA VAL A 668 28.22 -0.88 -9.84
C VAL A 668 28.60 0.17 -10.89
N TYR A 669 28.58 1.44 -10.49
CA TYR A 669 28.75 2.56 -11.41
C TYR A 669 30.17 3.14 -11.36
N THR A 670 30.49 3.90 -12.40
CA THR A 670 31.78 4.57 -12.59
C THR A 670 31.60 6.08 -12.45
N GLN A 671 32.70 6.83 -12.43
CA GLN A 671 32.65 8.30 -12.44
C GLN A 671 31.91 8.84 -13.68
N ALA A 672 32.11 8.25 -14.86
CA ALA A 672 31.40 8.63 -16.08
C ALA A 672 29.87 8.49 -15.97
N HIS A 673 29.38 7.48 -15.23
CA HIS A 673 27.95 7.37 -14.93
C HIS A 673 27.47 8.49 -13.99
N MET A 674 28.32 8.95 -13.06
CA MET A 674 28.01 10.10 -12.21
C MET A 674 27.96 11.39 -13.03
N ASP A 675 28.82 11.54 -14.05
CA ASP A 675 28.79 12.68 -14.96
C ASP A 675 27.47 12.74 -15.73
N VAL A 676 27.01 11.62 -16.32
CA VAL A 676 25.70 11.53 -16.99
C VAL A 676 24.55 11.91 -16.05
N VAL A 677 24.60 11.42 -14.80
CA VAL A 677 23.59 11.75 -13.80
C VAL A 677 23.62 13.25 -13.48
N ALA A 678 24.79 13.83 -13.28
CA ALA A 678 24.93 15.25 -13.01
C ALA A 678 24.40 16.09 -14.17
N GLU A 679 24.78 15.77 -15.41
CA GLU A 679 24.33 16.45 -16.63
C GLU A 679 22.81 16.43 -16.78
N SER A 680 22.16 15.29 -16.47
CA SER A 680 20.71 15.20 -16.48
C SER A 680 20.05 16.06 -15.39
N VAL A 681 20.64 16.11 -14.19
CA VAL A 681 20.13 16.99 -13.13
C VAL A 681 20.27 18.46 -13.52
N ASP A 682 21.39 18.88 -14.12
CA ASP A 682 21.58 20.24 -14.63
C ASP A 682 20.60 20.58 -15.76
N ALA A 683 20.37 19.64 -16.70
CA ALA A 683 19.42 19.82 -17.79
C ALA A 683 17.97 19.97 -17.30
N VAL A 684 17.58 19.25 -16.25
CA VAL A 684 16.26 19.38 -15.62
C VAL A 684 16.15 20.64 -14.74
N PHE A 685 17.26 21.11 -14.18
CA PHE A 685 17.30 22.30 -13.32
C PHE A 685 17.16 23.62 -14.10
N ARG A 686 17.61 23.64 -15.37
CA ARG A 686 17.56 24.80 -16.27
C ARG A 686 16.28 24.83 -17.09
#